data_AF-A0A851N3F7-F1
#
_entry.id   AF-A0A851N3F7-F1
#
_cell.length_a   1.000
_cell.length_b   1.000
_cell.length_c   1.000
_cell.angle_alpha   90.00
_cell.angle_beta   90.00
_cell.angle_gamma   90.00
#
_symmetry.space_group_name_H-M   'P 1'
#
loop_
_entity.id
_entity.type
_entity.pdbx_description
1 polymer ?
#
loop_
_entity_poly.entity_id
_entity_poly.type
_entity_poly.pdbx_seq_one_letter_code
_entity_poly.pdbx_strand_id
1 'polypeptide(L)'
;VEFGGSPPELREMEQPTERENSAFSVEVNSCTGPESAFEQFGQLAGEHGGQQREQECQQLGAEENERSGRSNVAAEETQLVVLDPEHPLMRRFQAALKNYLTKQMEKVDLDLRELRTATKKSKVQREELGVVLYGVQQQLAHLQVELEKSHERCSQTAAARRQLEEELEGLRLTYKRVCQNTGDERKTVSAMQSEVENLALQLFYMQNMDEDMRHKILLMKLSTKKAEAEKVQAEVEKRKQDLLVERLTKKAYELQEQIALFEAQFVAQAEDTKVTRQAVNEACMEVQAINMEKKRLINHWTSSLAGMKQRDEAYIAAQELLSKYRHDLKSLEANINGYRKSIRKEEEKNEMLVTILSRSENNANTTKKLIDQCLLKQEALKVESSTYTRALQETEQAVNRIKMDQGARLNELLSISKDIQKGTEAKEQMENEIVAKLQEQMISNKIEKRFSQLVDKLRQRKTELELHFSKVENDMTQVVLNATHASCRLTVLQKTLCELDKEIKNIHDLICRSQSEIAKCTLVIENKEGLIKQYNKKLEVLLSQQGGQELGPLEIEINGLTKQIEECNSEALTLQKYWLNLQKELVKLTQEREEQVTSLDMLKKQLTIMQQKKVRIENEIQQEIKEQKDIERHMKSMSNDLVKLNVLINKNNSSFTELHYGNIITENEFVRSLKAAEKESIEMQEKHSQLIEEKERLLNSLVEAEHQIMLWEKKLQLTKEMRSAVDSERGQGEIRAMKAEIHRMQVRYGQLMKQQEKMIRDMEASVSRREAIAIRGEGQSKTDKKRLTKSDFHHKKQELRKKITETQKNAQDCNKIILELESTQASLSASFLEKQQEMGMLQTESDGLDSHTECLRNKKRWNLLEIVAYQTRQKQLQAVKEGKYTPLCRSEEAWREEQQKLRERLCAVSAIVQRVQQEQPQHHAALQWLQECLASRLGSQEA
;
A
#
# COMPACT_ATOMS: atom_id res chain seq x y z
N VAL A 1 9.47 18.24 -36.72
CA VAL A 1 9.58 16.80 -36.48
C VAL A 1 8.24 16.25 -35.98
N GLU A 2 7.15 16.25 -36.74
CA GLU A 2 6.90 15.94 -38.18
C GLU A 2 6.79 14.45 -38.50
N PHE A 3 5.68 14.12 -39.18
CA PHE A 3 5.31 12.91 -39.95
C PHE A 3 5.42 11.54 -39.23
N GLY A 4 4.57 10.55 -39.47
CA GLY A 4 3.48 10.42 -40.45
C GLY A 4 3.77 9.31 -41.46
N GLY A 5 2.97 8.24 -41.49
CA GLY A 5 3.21 7.11 -42.40
C GLY A 5 2.20 5.97 -42.34
N SER A 6 1.59 5.68 -43.50
CA SER A 6 0.80 4.49 -43.87
C SER A 6 0.79 4.44 -45.42
N PRO A 7 0.27 3.39 -46.11
CA PRO A 7 -0.08 2.05 -45.63
C PRO A 7 0.93 0.92 -46.06
N PRO A 8 1.08 0.48 -47.33
CA PRO A 8 0.16 -0.37 -48.10
C PRO A 8 0.80 -1.65 -48.75
N GLU A 9 -0.01 -2.39 -49.53
CA GLU A 9 0.38 -3.38 -50.58
C GLU A 9 1.00 -4.72 -50.11
N LEU A 10 0.87 -5.89 -50.77
CA LEU A 10 0.09 -6.44 -51.92
C LEU A 10 0.01 -8.01 -51.70
N ARG A 11 -0.62 -8.92 -52.47
CA ARG A 11 -0.86 -9.03 -53.93
C ARG A 11 -1.90 -10.14 -54.29
N GLU A 12 -2.48 -10.05 -55.50
CA GLU A 12 -2.94 -11.07 -56.51
C GLU A 12 -3.00 -12.58 -56.15
N MET A 13 -3.82 -13.48 -56.74
CA MET A 13 -4.77 -13.54 -57.89
C MET A 13 -5.69 -14.80 -57.63
N GLU A 14 -6.71 -15.21 -58.41
CA GLU A 14 -7.15 -14.97 -59.79
C GLU A 14 -8.68 -15.24 -59.94
N GLN A 15 -9.32 -14.63 -60.94
CA GLN A 15 -10.66 -14.94 -61.50
C GLN A 15 -10.44 -15.56 -62.91
N PRO A 16 -11.41 -16.16 -63.66
CA PRO A 16 -12.82 -15.77 -63.87
C PRO A 16 -13.78 -17.00 -63.94
N THR A 17 -14.99 -17.05 -64.53
CA THR A 17 -15.75 -16.30 -65.57
C THR A 17 -17.26 -16.40 -65.26
N GLU A 18 -18.02 -15.29 -65.18
CA GLU A 18 -18.94 -14.76 -66.23
C GLU A 18 -20.33 -15.47 -66.31
N ARG A 19 -21.49 -14.80 -66.57
CA ARG A 19 -21.76 -13.39 -66.92
C ARG A 19 -23.24 -12.98 -66.68
N GLU A 20 -23.45 -11.65 -66.60
CA GLU A 20 -24.62 -10.83 -67.04
C GLU A 20 -26.07 -11.20 -66.55
N ASN A 21 -26.86 -10.31 -65.93
CA ASN A 21 -27.40 -8.97 -66.29
C ASN A 21 -28.60 -9.02 -67.28
N SER A 22 -29.62 -8.16 -67.26
CA SER A 22 -30.16 -7.18 -66.27
C SER A 22 -31.52 -6.61 -66.77
N ALA A 23 -32.10 -5.57 -66.11
CA ALA A 23 -33.39 -4.87 -66.41
C ALA A 23 -34.69 -5.70 -66.15
N PHE A 24 -35.73 -5.32 -65.37
CA PHE A 24 -36.22 -4.09 -64.70
C PHE A 24 -37.24 -3.23 -65.49
N SER A 25 -38.28 -2.74 -64.77
CA SER A 25 -39.36 -1.77 -65.14
C SER A 25 -40.63 -2.35 -65.83
N VAL A 26 -41.85 -2.22 -65.24
CA VAL A 26 -42.90 -1.16 -65.42
C VAL A 26 -43.99 -1.61 -66.44
N GLU A 27 -45.33 -1.54 -66.24
CA GLU A 27 -46.19 -0.92 -65.20
C GLU A 27 -47.68 -1.45 -65.21
N VAL A 28 -48.50 -0.99 -64.25
CA VAL A 28 -49.95 -0.61 -64.36
C VAL A 28 -51.13 -1.65 -64.39
N ASN A 29 -52.03 -1.45 -63.40
CA ASN A 29 -53.51 -1.62 -63.33
C ASN A 29 -54.31 -2.94 -63.13
N SER A 30 -55.00 -2.94 -61.97
CA SER A 30 -56.47 -3.07 -61.76
C SER A 30 -57.23 -4.43 -61.76
N CYS A 31 -57.61 -4.82 -60.54
CA CYS A 31 -58.99 -5.02 -60.04
C CYS A 31 -59.90 -6.20 -60.47
N THR A 32 -60.28 -6.98 -59.44
CA THR A 32 -61.62 -7.49 -59.11
C THR A 32 -62.40 -8.44 -60.06
N GLY A 33 -62.49 -9.71 -59.63
CA GLY A 33 -63.79 -10.38 -59.44
C GLY A 33 -64.39 -11.17 -60.62
N PRO A 34 -65.02 -12.32 -60.34
CA PRO A 34 -66.01 -12.94 -61.22
C PRO A 34 -67.39 -13.07 -60.53
N GLU A 35 -68.46 -12.71 -61.23
CA GLU A 35 -69.84 -13.03 -60.84
C GLU A 35 -70.63 -13.58 -62.06
N SER A 36 -71.91 -13.85 -61.88
CA SER A 36 -72.65 -14.87 -62.63
C SER A 36 -73.32 -14.45 -63.95
N ALA A 37 -73.40 -15.44 -64.87
CA ALA A 37 -74.59 -15.82 -65.65
C ALA A 37 -74.93 -15.20 -67.04
N PHE A 38 -75.42 -16.13 -67.89
CA PHE A 38 -76.49 -16.05 -68.92
C PHE A 38 -76.24 -15.57 -70.37
N GLU A 39 -76.75 -16.40 -71.31
CA GLU A 39 -77.31 -16.09 -72.66
C GLU A 39 -76.40 -15.54 -73.80
N GLN A 40 -76.63 -15.80 -75.11
CA GLN A 40 -77.37 -16.87 -75.84
C GLN A 40 -76.93 -16.92 -77.35
N PHE A 41 -77.47 -17.84 -78.17
CA PHE A 41 -77.31 -18.02 -79.64
C PHE A 41 -75.93 -18.48 -80.18
N GLY A 42 -75.83 -19.31 -81.25
CA GLY A 42 -76.86 -20.05 -82.00
C GLY A 42 -76.35 -20.69 -83.33
N GLN A 43 -77.20 -21.52 -83.99
CA GLN A 43 -77.04 -22.18 -85.32
C GLN A 43 -76.15 -23.46 -85.38
N LEU A 44 -76.43 -24.52 -86.17
CA LEU A 44 -77.60 -24.89 -87.02
C LEU A 44 -77.68 -26.42 -87.36
N ALA A 45 -78.79 -26.86 -87.99
CA ALA A 45 -79.15 -28.21 -88.53
C ALA A 45 -79.51 -29.33 -87.51
N GLY A 46 -80.58 -30.14 -87.61
CA GLY A 46 -81.71 -30.24 -88.58
C GLY A 46 -81.55 -31.39 -89.61
N GLU A 47 -82.51 -32.28 -89.94
CA GLU A 47 -83.91 -32.57 -89.52
C GLU A 47 -84.15 -34.13 -89.57
N HIS A 48 -85.22 -34.78 -89.07
CA HIS A 48 -86.69 -34.74 -89.30
C HIS A 48 -87.39 -35.60 -88.20
N GLY A 49 -88.73 -35.69 -88.00
CA GLY A 49 -89.88 -34.98 -88.59
C GLY A 49 -91.19 -35.81 -88.61
N GLY A 50 -92.24 -35.39 -87.88
CA GLY A 50 -93.61 -35.98 -87.87
C GLY A 50 -93.95 -36.81 -86.61
N GLN A 51 -94.90 -36.53 -85.70
CA GLN A 51 -96.21 -35.83 -85.63
C GLN A 51 -97.46 -36.72 -85.81
N GLN A 52 -98.25 -36.85 -84.72
CA GLN A 52 -99.72 -36.66 -84.56
C GLN A 52 -100.13 -37.21 -83.18
N ARG A 53 -100.52 -36.41 -82.18
CA ARG A 53 -101.78 -35.65 -81.91
C ARG A 53 -102.94 -36.48 -81.34
N GLU A 54 -103.77 -35.83 -80.54
CA GLU A 54 -104.58 -36.40 -79.46
C GLU A 54 -106.11 -36.34 -79.74
N GLN A 55 -106.92 -36.76 -78.73
CA GLN A 55 -108.37 -36.55 -78.58
C GLN A 55 -109.31 -37.43 -79.46
N GLU A 56 -110.48 -37.91 -79.00
CA GLU A 56 -111.05 -38.02 -77.63
C GLU A 56 -112.21 -39.06 -77.55
N CYS A 57 -112.56 -39.45 -76.31
CA CYS A 57 -113.87 -39.88 -75.80
C CYS A 57 -114.83 -40.87 -76.55
N GLN A 58 -115.11 -42.02 -75.90
CA GLN A 58 -116.46 -42.53 -75.51
C GLN A 58 -117.46 -42.98 -76.63
N GLN A 59 -118.46 -43.87 -76.44
CA GLN A 59 -118.94 -44.70 -75.30
C GLN A 59 -119.82 -45.87 -75.83
N LEU A 60 -119.98 -46.95 -75.03
CA LEU A 60 -121.11 -47.91 -74.97
C LEU A 60 -121.58 -48.73 -76.21
N GLY A 61 -122.24 -49.87 -75.93
CA GLY A 61 -123.10 -50.61 -76.88
C GLY A 61 -122.76 -52.10 -77.05
N ALA A 62 -123.68 -52.98 -76.64
CA ALA A 62 -123.62 -54.42 -76.89
C ALA A 62 -125.01 -54.94 -77.22
N GLU A 63 -125.13 -55.96 -78.09
CA GLU A 63 -126.21 -56.96 -78.07
C GLU A 63 -125.86 -58.18 -78.95
N GLU A 64 -126.78 -59.13 -79.09
CA GLU A 64 -126.48 -60.56 -79.27
C GLU A 64 -126.99 -61.21 -80.60
N ASN A 65 -126.62 -62.50 -80.74
CA ASN A 65 -127.37 -63.61 -81.35
C ASN A 65 -127.15 -64.05 -82.82
N GLU A 66 -126.68 -65.31 -82.90
CA GLU A 66 -126.91 -66.42 -83.85
C GLU A 66 -127.72 -66.21 -85.15
N ARG A 67 -127.26 -66.85 -86.26
CA ARG A 67 -127.80 -68.17 -86.72
C ARG A 67 -127.14 -68.81 -87.97
N SER A 68 -126.81 -70.09 -87.82
CA SER A 68 -126.86 -71.25 -88.76
C SER A 68 -127.06 -71.07 -90.29
N GLY A 69 -126.18 -71.72 -91.09
CA GLY A 69 -126.61 -72.87 -91.92
C GLY A 69 -126.32 -72.94 -93.44
N ARG A 70 -125.70 -74.07 -93.88
CA ARG A 70 -125.74 -74.71 -95.24
C ARG A 70 -125.13 -73.95 -96.45
N SER A 71 -124.74 -74.56 -97.60
CA SER A 71 -124.60 -75.99 -98.00
C SER A 71 -123.72 -76.21 -99.26
N ASN A 72 -123.19 -77.43 -99.39
CA ASN A 72 -122.59 -78.18 -100.51
C ASN A 72 -122.67 -77.67 -101.97
N VAL A 73 -121.53 -77.74 -102.69
CA VAL A 73 -121.32 -78.32 -104.04
C VAL A 73 -119.86 -78.90 -104.09
N ALA A 74 -119.42 -79.87 -104.91
CA ALA A 74 -119.89 -81.25 -105.21
C ALA A 74 -119.43 -81.77 -106.60
N ALA A 75 -118.12 -81.95 -106.84
CA ALA A 75 -117.52 -82.63 -108.02
C ALA A 75 -116.11 -83.17 -107.65
N GLU A 76 -115.57 -84.27 -108.19
CA GLU A 76 -116.11 -85.30 -109.09
C GLU A 76 -115.40 -86.66 -108.82
N GLU A 77 -115.88 -87.77 -109.41
CA GLU A 77 -115.46 -89.13 -109.04
C GLU A 77 -114.38 -89.76 -109.94
N THR A 78 -113.51 -90.58 -109.34
CA THR A 78 -112.79 -91.67 -110.06
C THR A 78 -112.88 -92.99 -109.29
N GLN A 79 -113.88 -93.80 -109.62
CA GLN A 79 -113.91 -95.24 -109.34
C GLN A 79 -113.03 -95.96 -110.40
N LEU A 80 -112.54 -97.21 -110.31
CA LEU A 80 -112.76 -98.39 -109.46
C LEU A 80 -111.38 -98.91 -108.95
N VAL A 81 -111.22 -99.91 -108.08
CA VAL A 81 -112.08 -101.05 -107.70
C VAL A 81 -112.28 -101.10 -106.19
N VAL A 82 -113.55 -101.16 -105.78
CA VAL A 82 -113.98 -101.27 -104.38
C VAL A 82 -114.45 -102.70 -104.12
N LEU A 83 -113.93 -103.33 -103.05
CA LEU A 83 -114.55 -104.53 -102.48
C LEU A 83 -115.88 -104.12 -101.84
N ASP A 84 -116.95 -104.85 -102.18
CA ASP A 84 -118.34 -104.58 -101.80
C ASP A 84 -118.48 -104.18 -100.31
N PRO A 85 -119.23 -103.13 -99.93
CA PRO A 85 -119.25 -102.63 -98.55
C PRO A 85 -119.64 -103.65 -97.48
N GLU A 86 -120.35 -104.72 -97.85
CA GLU A 86 -120.73 -105.81 -96.94
C GLU A 86 -119.70 -106.95 -96.83
N HIS A 87 -118.62 -106.94 -97.64
CA HIS A 87 -117.63 -108.01 -97.69
C HIS A 87 -117.02 -108.29 -96.31
N PRO A 88 -116.98 -109.56 -95.83
CA PRO A 88 -116.75 -109.87 -94.42
C PRO A 88 -115.39 -109.42 -93.86
N LEU A 89 -114.38 -109.23 -94.72
CA LEU A 89 -113.08 -108.69 -94.30
C LEU A 89 -113.08 -107.17 -94.02
N MET A 90 -114.06 -106.40 -94.52
CA MET A 90 -114.11 -104.93 -94.39
C MET A 90 -114.79 -104.46 -93.09
N ARG A 91 -115.63 -105.29 -92.46
CA ARG A 91 -116.41 -104.92 -91.26
C ARG A 91 -115.54 -104.46 -90.08
N ARG A 92 -114.36 -105.06 -89.88
CA ARG A 92 -113.40 -104.66 -88.82
C ARG A 92 -112.87 -103.23 -89.03
N PHE A 93 -112.49 -102.89 -90.26
CA PHE A 93 -112.01 -101.56 -90.64
C PHE A 93 -113.08 -100.48 -90.45
N GLN A 94 -114.31 -100.74 -90.91
CA GLN A 94 -115.45 -99.81 -90.75
C GLN A 94 -115.79 -99.54 -89.28
N ALA A 95 -115.77 -100.58 -88.43
CA ALA A 95 -116.02 -100.44 -86.99
C ALA A 95 -114.92 -99.63 -86.27
N ALA A 96 -113.64 -99.86 -86.62
CA ALA A 96 -112.52 -99.10 -86.06
C ALA A 96 -112.61 -97.60 -86.39
N LEU A 97 -112.94 -97.26 -87.65
CA LEU A 97 -113.09 -95.87 -88.10
C LEU A 97 -114.18 -95.12 -87.33
N LYS A 98 -115.34 -95.76 -87.08
CA LYS A 98 -116.46 -95.15 -86.34
C LYS A 98 -116.10 -94.85 -84.88
N ASN A 99 -115.42 -95.79 -84.20
CA ASN A 99 -115.02 -95.66 -82.80
C ASN A 99 -113.88 -94.63 -82.57
N TYR A 100 -113.06 -94.36 -83.59
CA TYR A 100 -112.06 -93.29 -83.52
C TYR A 100 -112.73 -91.90 -83.47
N LEU A 101 -113.70 -91.66 -84.35
CA LEU A 101 -114.34 -90.34 -84.47
C LEU A 101 -115.16 -89.96 -83.23
N THR A 102 -115.87 -90.90 -82.60
CA THR A 102 -116.63 -90.61 -81.37
C THR A 102 -115.72 -90.23 -80.20
N LYS A 103 -114.60 -90.94 -80.01
CA LYS A 103 -113.62 -90.64 -78.95
C LYS A 103 -112.94 -89.27 -79.12
N GLN A 104 -112.69 -88.86 -80.36
CA GLN A 104 -112.14 -87.51 -80.63
C GLN A 104 -113.16 -86.42 -80.29
N MET A 105 -114.45 -86.63 -80.58
CA MET A 105 -115.51 -85.71 -80.14
C MET A 105 -115.59 -85.64 -78.62
N GLU A 106 -115.67 -86.79 -77.92
CA GLU A 106 -115.76 -86.85 -76.46
C GLU A 106 -114.59 -86.15 -75.74
N LYS A 107 -113.36 -86.27 -76.27
CA LYS A 107 -112.19 -85.55 -75.73
C LYS A 107 -112.34 -84.04 -75.90
N VAL A 108 -112.62 -83.54 -77.11
CA VAL A 108 -112.77 -82.10 -77.38
C VAL A 108 -113.90 -81.49 -76.56
N ASP A 109 -114.97 -82.26 -76.32
CA ASP A 109 -116.10 -81.85 -75.50
C ASP A 109 -115.74 -81.74 -74.01
N LEU A 110 -114.82 -82.58 -73.51
CA LEU A 110 -114.26 -82.45 -72.15
C LEU A 110 -113.29 -81.25 -72.07
N ASP A 111 -112.34 -81.16 -72.99
CA ASP A 111 -111.37 -80.05 -73.09
C ASP A 111 -112.11 -78.68 -73.12
N LEU A 112 -113.22 -78.57 -73.87
CA LEU A 112 -114.07 -77.38 -73.91
C LEU A 112 -114.80 -77.08 -72.59
N ARG A 113 -115.22 -78.10 -71.83
CA ARG A 113 -115.84 -77.90 -70.49
C ARG A 113 -114.78 -77.43 -69.49
N GLU A 114 -113.61 -78.05 -69.48
CA GLU A 114 -112.50 -77.64 -68.61
C GLU A 114 -112.06 -76.21 -68.89
N LEU A 115 -111.79 -75.87 -70.16
CA LEU A 115 -111.45 -74.50 -70.59
C LEU A 115 -112.54 -73.47 -70.22
N ARG A 116 -113.83 -73.82 -70.31
CA ARG A 116 -114.94 -72.95 -69.86
C ARG A 116 -114.96 -72.74 -68.34
N THR A 117 -114.56 -73.73 -67.54
CA THR A 117 -114.43 -73.52 -66.08
C THR A 117 -113.16 -72.76 -65.71
N ALA A 118 -112.04 -73.03 -66.38
CA ALA A 118 -110.77 -72.34 -66.18
C ALA A 118 -110.87 -70.85 -66.54
N THR A 119 -111.49 -70.50 -67.67
CA THR A 119 -111.73 -69.10 -68.04
C THR A 119 -112.67 -68.37 -67.08
N LYS A 120 -113.70 -69.04 -66.53
CA LYS A 120 -114.54 -68.46 -65.46
C LYS A 120 -113.73 -68.18 -64.18
N LYS A 121 -112.92 -69.13 -63.70
CA LYS A 121 -112.05 -68.93 -62.53
C LYS A 121 -111.02 -67.82 -62.77
N SER A 122 -110.40 -67.80 -63.95
CA SER A 122 -109.41 -66.77 -64.32
C SER A 122 -110.00 -65.36 -64.41
N LYS A 123 -111.28 -65.20 -64.79
CA LYS A 123 -111.97 -63.90 -64.74
C LYS A 123 -112.14 -63.41 -63.30
N VAL A 124 -112.70 -64.24 -62.41
CA VAL A 124 -112.86 -63.90 -60.98
C VAL A 124 -111.51 -63.57 -60.34
N GLN A 125 -110.48 -64.38 -60.58
CA GLN A 125 -109.12 -64.11 -60.10
C GLN A 125 -108.52 -62.81 -60.66
N ARG A 126 -108.84 -62.43 -61.91
CA ARG A 126 -108.42 -61.15 -62.49
C ARG A 126 -109.15 -59.96 -61.86
N GLU A 127 -110.42 -60.14 -61.50
CA GLU A 127 -111.24 -59.12 -60.82
C GLU A 127 -110.75 -58.93 -59.36
N GLU A 128 -110.52 -60.03 -58.62
CA GLU A 128 -109.90 -60.04 -57.29
C GLU A 128 -108.51 -59.39 -57.29
N LEU A 129 -107.62 -59.80 -58.21
CA LEU A 129 -106.31 -59.18 -58.39
C LEU A 129 -106.40 -57.71 -58.80
N GLY A 130 -107.43 -57.31 -59.55
CA GLY A 130 -107.69 -55.90 -59.88
C GLY A 130 -108.01 -55.05 -58.65
N VAL A 131 -108.85 -55.56 -57.75
CA VAL A 131 -109.18 -54.89 -56.47
C VAL A 131 -107.95 -54.83 -55.56
N VAL A 132 -107.17 -55.92 -55.46
CA VAL A 132 -105.93 -55.95 -54.67
C VAL A 132 -104.88 -54.98 -55.25
N LEU A 133 -104.71 -54.94 -56.58
CA LEU A 133 -103.80 -54.00 -57.23
C LEU A 133 -104.23 -52.54 -57.00
N TYR A 134 -105.52 -52.23 -57.03
CA TYR A 134 -106.01 -50.89 -56.72
C TYR A 134 -105.73 -50.51 -55.25
N GLY A 135 -105.96 -51.43 -54.30
CA GLY A 135 -105.62 -51.22 -52.89
C GLY A 135 -104.12 -51.00 -52.67
N VAL A 136 -103.27 -51.77 -53.34
CA VAL A 136 -101.80 -51.60 -53.31
C VAL A 136 -101.37 -50.30 -53.98
N GLN A 137 -102.01 -49.89 -55.08
CA GLN A 137 -101.75 -48.58 -55.71
C GLN A 137 -102.12 -47.42 -54.77
N GLN A 138 -103.23 -47.52 -54.04
CA GLN A 138 -103.63 -46.50 -53.06
C GLN A 138 -102.66 -46.45 -51.86
N GLN A 139 -102.20 -47.61 -51.37
CA GLN A 139 -101.15 -47.68 -50.34
C GLN A 139 -99.82 -47.10 -50.84
N LEU A 140 -99.43 -47.40 -52.08
CA LEU A 140 -98.20 -46.90 -52.70
C LEU A 140 -98.24 -45.37 -52.87
N ALA A 141 -99.39 -44.80 -53.29
CA ALA A 141 -99.57 -43.35 -53.36
C ALA A 141 -99.49 -42.68 -51.98
N HIS A 142 -100.06 -43.29 -50.94
CA HIS A 142 -99.88 -42.82 -49.56
C HIS A 142 -98.41 -42.84 -49.12
N LEU A 143 -97.68 -43.93 -49.39
CA LEU A 143 -96.26 -44.06 -49.05
C LEU A 143 -95.37 -43.11 -49.86
N GLN A 144 -95.72 -42.79 -51.11
CA GLN A 144 -95.03 -41.75 -51.90
C GLN A 144 -95.21 -40.38 -51.26
N VAL A 145 -96.44 -39.98 -50.90
CA VAL A 145 -96.72 -38.70 -50.24
C VAL A 145 -96.07 -38.62 -48.84
N GLU A 146 -95.96 -39.72 -48.11
CA GLU A 146 -95.21 -39.77 -46.84
C GLU A 146 -93.69 -39.67 -47.05
N LEU A 147 -93.15 -40.29 -48.11
CA LEU A 147 -91.75 -40.21 -48.48
C LEU A 147 -91.37 -38.80 -48.95
N GLU A 148 -92.20 -38.14 -49.75
CA GLU A 148 -92.05 -36.73 -50.14
C GLU A 148 -92.02 -35.82 -48.90
N LYS A 149 -92.99 -35.95 -47.99
CA LYS A 149 -93.00 -35.21 -46.71
C LYS A 149 -91.78 -35.52 -45.83
N SER A 150 -91.22 -36.73 -45.91
CA SER A 150 -89.97 -37.08 -45.23
C SER A 150 -88.76 -36.39 -45.89
N HIS A 151 -88.76 -36.30 -47.22
CA HIS A 151 -87.71 -35.64 -47.99
C HIS A 151 -87.72 -34.12 -47.77
N GLU A 152 -88.91 -33.49 -47.71
CA GLU A 152 -89.08 -32.08 -47.32
C GLU A 152 -88.54 -31.79 -45.91
N ARG A 153 -88.86 -32.64 -44.93
CA ARG A 153 -88.31 -32.51 -43.56
C ARG A 153 -86.79 -32.67 -43.55
N CYS A 154 -86.25 -33.60 -44.32
CA CYS A 154 -84.81 -33.80 -44.46
C CYS A 154 -84.12 -32.61 -45.14
N SER A 155 -84.72 -32.02 -46.19
CA SER A 155 -84.16 -30.86 -46.88
C SER A 155 -84.22 -29.59 -46.01
N GLN A 156 -85.32 -29.37 -45.29
CA GLN A 156 -85.45 -28.32 -44.27
C GLN A 156 -84.41 -28.49 -43.15
N THR A 157 -84.24 -29.71 -42.62
CA THR A 157 -83.23 -30.00 -41.58
C THR A 157 -81.81 -29.80 -42.10
N ALA A 158 -81.53 -30.18 -43.36
CA ALA A 158 -80.24 -29.95 -44.00
C ALA A 158 -79.98 -28.46 -44.32
N ALA A 159 -81.02 -27.66 -44.59
CA ALA A 159 -80.89 -26.21 -44.76
C ALA A 159 -80.58 -25.52 -43.42
N ALA A 160 -81.36 -25.82 -42.38
CA ALA A 160 -81.11 -25.31 -41.02
C ALA A 160 -79.73 -25.74 -40.48
N ARG A 161 -79.29 -26.97 -40.78
CA ARG A 161 -77.94 -27.42 -40.44
C ARG A 161 -76.87 -26.58 -41.15
N ARG A 162 -76.98 -26.32 -42.45
CA ARG A 162 -76.00 -25.48 -43.18
C ARG A 162 -75.95 -24.06 -42.62
N GLN A 163 -77.09 -23.46 -42.33
CA GLN A 163 -77.16 -22.13 -41.71
C GLN A 163 -76.43 -22.11 -40.35
N LEU A 164 -76.64 -23.12 -39.50
CA LEU A 164 -75.91 -23.25 -38.23
C LEU A 164 -74.41 -23.56 -38.42
N GLU A 165 -74.02 -24.29 -39.46
CA GLU A 165 -72.61 -24.53 -39.79
C GLU A 165 -71.93 -23.25 -40.31
N GLU A 166 -72.60 -22.46 -41.15
CA GLU A 166 -72.16 -21.14 -41.65
C GLU A 166 -72.05 -20.11 -40.51
N GLU A 167 -73.06 -20.03 -39.62
CA GLU A 167 -73.01 -19.20 -38.41
C GLU A 167 -71.85 -19.61 -37.48
N LEU A 168 -71.65 -20.93 -37.29
CA LEU A 168 -70.59 -21.47 -36.45
C LEU A 168 -69.20 -21.23 -37.06
N GLU A 169 -69.05 -21.25 -38.39
CA GLU A 169 -67.84 -20.83 -39.08
C GLU A 169 -67.60 -19.32 -38.97
N GLY A 170 -68.65 -18.50 -39.08
CA GLY A 170 -68.60 -17.05 -38.78
C GLY A 170 -68.16 -16.76 -37.34
N LEU A 171 -68.67 -17.51 -36.37
CA LEU A 171 -68.26 -17.46 -34.96
C LEU A 171 -66.83 -17.96 -34.76
N ARG A 172 -66.38 -19.01 -35.46
CA ARG A 172 -64.98 -19.46 -35.44
C ARG A 172 -64.04 -18.43 -36.04
N LEU A 173 -64.43 -17.74 -37.12
CA LEU A 173 -63.61 -16.70 -37.76
C LEU A 173 -63.53 -15.43 -36.90
N THR A 174 -64.63 -15.00 -36.30
CA THR A 174 -64.62 -13.88 -35.34
C THR A 174 -63.87 -14.24 -34.06
N TYR A 175 -64.03 -15.45 -33.51
CA TYR A 175 -63.23 -15.93 -32.38
C TYR A 175 -61.73 -15.99 -32.71
N LYS A 176 -61.33 -16.55 -33.87
CA LYS A 176 -59.92 -16.53 -34.33
C LYS A 176 -59.38 -15.10 -34.42
N ARG A 177 -60.15 -14.17 -34.98
CA ARG A 177 -59.78 -12.74 -35.07
C ARG A 177 -59.65 -12.11 -33.68
N VAL A 178 -60.55 -12.40 -32.74
CA VAL A 178 -60.46 -11.93 -31.35
C VAL A 178 -59.25 -12.55 -30.63
N CYS A 179 -58.92 -13.82 -30.86
CA CYS A 179 -57.70 -14.44 -30.33
C CYS A 179 -56.42 -13.85 -30.93
N GLN A 180 -56.43 -13.48 -32.23
CA GLN A 180 -55.32 -12.76 -32.86
C GLN A 180 -55.18 -11.37 -32.24
N ASN A 181 -56.24 -10.56 -32.28
CA ASN A 181 -56.27 -9.22 -31.67
C ASN A 181 -55.85 -9.25 -30.19
N THR A 182 -56.38 -10.15 -29.37
CA THR A 182 -55.98 -10.25 -27.94
C THR A 182 -54.57 -10.84 -27.75
N GLY A 183 -54.05 -11.58 -28.72
CA GLY A 183 -52.63 -11.97 -28.77
C GLY A 183 -51.72 -10.80 -29.14
N ASP A 184 -52.15 -9.94 -30.05
CA ASP A 184 -51.42 -8.73 -30.46
C ASP A 184 -51.48 -7.64 -29.39
N GLU A 185 -52.63 -7.44 -28.73
CA GLU A 185 -52.75 -6.57 -27.54
C GLU A 185 -51.94 -7.09 -26.35
N ARG A 186 -51.73 -8.41 -26.24
CA ARG A 186 -50.75 -8.95 -25.27
C ARG A 186 -49.31 -8.60 -25.65
N LYS A 187 -48.96 -8.59 -26.95
CA LYS A 187 -47.63 -8.15 -27.41
C LYS A 187 -47.43 -6.64 -27.19
N THR A 188 -48.44 -5.79 -27.46
CA THR A 188 -48.36 -4.35 -27.17
C THR A 188 -48.26 -4.09 -25.67
N VAL A 189 -49.03 -4.80 -24.84
CA VAL A 189 -48.90 -4.72 -23.37
C VAL A 189 -47.54 -5.19 -22.88
N SER A 190 -46.98 -6.30 -23.39
CA SER A 190 -45.64 -6.73 -23.00
C SER A 190 -44.52 -5.81 -23.51
N ALA A 191 -44.67 -5.23 -24.71
CA ALA A 191 -43.78 -4.17 -25.19
C ALA A 191 -43.83 -2.96 -24.25
N MET A 192 -45.03 -2.43 -23.98
CA MET A 192 -45.26 -1.32 -23.03
C MET A 192 -44.77 -1.63 -21.61
N GLN A 193 -44.88 -2.88 -21.14
CA GLN A 193 -44.31 -3.31 -19.87
C GLN A 193 -42.79 -3.24 -19.90
N SER A 194 -42.13 -3.79 -20.92
CA SER A 194 -40.67 -3.67 -21.08
C SER A 194 -40.21 -2.22 -21.30
N GLU A 195 -41.00 -1.36 -21.95
CA GLU A 195 -40.72 0.07 -22.07
C GLU A 195 -40.85 0.77 -20.72
N VAL A 196 -41.86 0.44 -19.91
CA VAL A 196 -42.02 0.93 -18.54
C VAL A 196 -40.90 0.42 -17.61
N GLU A 197 -40.45 -0.82 -17.76
CA GLU A 197 -39.30 -1.38 -17.02
C GLU A 197 -38.00 -0.69 -17.44
N ASN A 198 -37.78 -0.47 -18.74
CA ASN A 198 -36.63 0.29 -19.25
C ASN A 198 -36.66 1.75 -18.77
N LEU A 199 -37.83 2.40 -18.75
CA LEU A 199 -38.00 3.76 -18.21
C LEU A 199 -37.83 3.78 -16.68
N ALA A 200 -38.29 2.76 -15.95
CA ALA A 200 -38.07 2.63 -14.51
C ALA A 200 -36.59 2.41 -14.18
N LEU A 201 -35.86 1.62 -14.99
CA LEU A 201 -34.41 1.46 -14.89
C LEU A 201 -33.69 2.77 -15.21
N GLN A 202 -34.09 3.50 -16.26
CA GLN A 202 -33.53 4.82 -16.57
C GLN A 202 -33.80 5.82 -15.43
N LEU A 203 -35.01 5.84 -14.85
CA LEU A 203 -35.34 6.66 -13.69
C LEU A 203 -34.54 6.25 -12.45
N PHE A 204 -34.33 4.96 -12.20
CA PHE A 204 -33.49 4.47 -11.11
C PHE A 204 -32.02 4.90 -11.30
N TYR A 205 -31.46 4.75 -12.51
CA TYR A 205 -30.11 5.24 -12.81
C TYR A 205 -30.03 6.77 -12.67
N MET A 206 -31.02 7.52 -13.16
CA MET A 206 -31.06 8.97 -12.98
C MET A 206 -31.19 9.37 -11.51
N GLN A 207 -32.03 8.73 -10.70
CA GLN A 207 -32.16 8.99 -9.27
C GLN A 207 -30.87 8.69 -8.51
N ASN A 208 -30.24 7.54 -8.77
CA ASN A 208 -28.95 7.20 -8.19
C ASN A 208 -27.89 8.23 -8.60
N MET A 209 -27.82 8.64 -9.87
CA MET A 209 -26.91 9.72 -10.31
C MET A 209 -27.24 11.06 -9.67
N ASP A 210 -28.51 11.39 -9.44
CA ASP A 210 -28.94 12.63 -8.78
C ASP A 210 -28.54 12.64 -7.30
N GLU A 211 -28.66 11.51 -6.59
CA GLU A 211 -28.15 11.34 -5.23
C GLU A 211 -26.62 11.39 -5.16
N ASP A 212 -25.94 10.73 -6.11
CA ASP A 212 -24.49 10.74 -6.24
C ASP A 212 -23.97 12.17 -6.53
N MET A 213 -24.68 12.94 -7.37
CA MET A 213 -24.38 14.34 -7.66
C MET A 213 -24.72 15.25 -6.48
N ARG A 214 -25.83 15.02 -5.75
CA ARG A 214 -26.10 15.74 -4.48
C ARG A 214 -25.01 15.46 -3.46
N HIS A 215 -24.53 14.23 -3.35
CA HIS A 215 -23.42 13.86 -2.46
C HIS A 215 -22.12 14.52 -2.90
N LYS A 216 -21.76 14.47 -4.19
CA LYS A 216 -20.59 15.17 -4.76
C LYS A 216 -20.67 16.68 -4.58
N ILE A 217 -21.85 17.29 -4.73
CA ILE A 217 -22.09 18.73 -4.46
C ILE A 217 -21.98 19.04 -2.96
N LEU A 218 -22.41 18.15 -2.07
CA LEU A 218 -22.21 18.32 -0.62
C LEU A 218 -20.73 18.19 -0.24
N LEU A 219 -20.02 17.18 -0.74
CA LEU A 219 -18.57 17.03 -0.57
C LEU A 219 -17.82 18.24 -1.14
N MET A 220 -18.22 18.76 -2.30
CA MET A 220 -17.63 19.96 -2.90
C MET A 220 -17.95 21.22 -2.09
N LYS A 221 -19.16 21.35 -1.51
CA LYS A 221 -19.51 22.43 -0.57
C LYS A 221 -18.78 22.32 0.77
N LEU A 222 -18.37 21.13 1.19
CA LEU A 222 -17.54 20.91 2.37
C LEU A 222 -16.05 21.16 2.08
N SER A 223 -15.55 20.73 0.92
CA SER A 223 -14.15 20.96 0.52
C SER A 223 -13.88 22.43 0.19
N THR A 224 -14.81 23.13 -0.46
CA THR A 224 -14.73 24.60 -0.66
C THR A 224 -14.74 25.33 0.67
N LYS A 225 -15.67 25.04 1.59
CA LYS A 225 -15.66 25.64 2.95
C LYS A 225 -14.39 25.33 3.73
N LYS A 226 -13.82 24.13 3.58
CA LYS A 226 -12.53 23.76 4.19
C LYS A 226 -11.37 24.56 3.58
N ALA A 227 -11.32 24.68 2.26
CA ALA A 227 -10.34 25.49 1.55
C ALA A 227 -10.48 27.00 1.82
N GLU A 228 -11.71 27.50 2.02
CA GLU A 228 -11.98 28.86 2.48
C GLU A 228 -11.46 29.09 3.89
N ALA A 229 -11.70 28.16 4.81
CA ALA A 229 -11.18 28.23 6.19
C ALA A 229 -9.63 28.15 6.22
N GLU A 230 -9.04 27.24 5.44
CA GLU A 230 -7.59 27.10 5.28
C GLU A 230 -6.98 28.36 4.63
N LYS A 231 -7.64 28.94 3.63
CA LYS A 231 -7.26 30.24 3.04
C LYS A 231 -7.31 31.36 4.08
N VAL A 232 -8.36 31.45 4.88
CA VAL A 232 -8.49 32.49 5.92
C VAL A 232 -7.40 32.32 6.99
N GLN A 233 -7.08 31.08 7.38
CA GLN A 233 -5.94 30.80 8.27
C GLN A 233 -4.60 31.21 7.62
N ALA A 234 -4.38 30.86 6.35
CA ALA A 234 -3.18 31.26 5.61
C ALA A 234 -3.06 32.78 5.43
N GLU A 235 -4.17 33.50 5.24
CA GLU A 235 -4.20 34.97 5.25
C GLU A 235 -3.84 35.55 6.62
N VAL A 236 -4.29 34.94 7.72
CA VAL A 236 -3.94 35.38 9.08
C VAL A 236 -2.46 35.14 9.38
N GLU A 237 -1.92 33.96 9.04
CA GLU A 237 -0.48 33.69 9.20
C GLU A 237 0.36 34.57 8.27
N LYS A 238 -0.08 34.83 7.03
CA LYS A 238 0.60 35.78 6.14
C LYS A 238 0.61 37.18 6.74
N ARG A 239 -0.51 37.70 7.26
CA ARG A 239 -0.55 39.02 7.92
C ARG A 239 0.40 39.10 9.13
N LYS A 240 0.58 38.00 9.89
CA LYS A 240 1.60 37.92 10.94
C LYS A 240 3.03 37.94 10.38
N GLN A 241 3.28 37.25 9.27
CA GLN A 241 4.57 37.28 8.57
C GLN A 241 4.87 38.67 8.00
N ASP A 242 3.92 39.32 7.34
CA ASP A 242 4.05 40.69 6.81
C ASP A 242 4.40 41.68 7.95
N LEU A 243 3.71 41.59 9.09
CA LEU A 243 4.02 42.38 10.31
C LEU A 243 5.38 42.03 10.96
N LEU A 244 5.85 40.79 10.82
CA LEU A 244 7.19 40.40 11.27
C LEU A 244 8.27 40.95 10.32
N VAL A 245 8.05 40.88 9.01
CA VAL A 245 8.92 41.46 7.98
C VAL A 245 9.03 42.97 8.20
N GLU A 246 7.93 43.70 8.43
CA GLU A 246 7.98 45.13 8.78
C GLU A 246 8.84 45.42 10.02
N ARG A 247 8.77 44.59 11.07
CA ARG A 247 9.58 44.76 12.28
C ARG A 247 11.05 44.45 12.03
N LEU A 248 11.35 43.48 11.17
CA LEU A 248 12.71 43.11 10.81
C LEU A 248 13.35 44.12 9.85
N THR A 249 12.61 44.69 8.88
CA THR A 249 13.12 45.74 8.00
C THR A 249 13.32 47.05 8.76
N LYS A 250 12.39 47.46 9.64
CA LYS A 250 12.59 48.63 10.52
C LYS A 250 13.86 48.49 11.37
N LYS A 251 14.07 47.33 12.01
CA LYS A 251 15.32 47.01 12.73
C LYS A 251 16.56 46.96 11.85
N ALA A 252 16.45 46.50 10.60
CA ALA A 252 17.57 46.51 9.66
C ALA A 252 17.99 47.95 9.32
N TYR A 253 17.03 48.85 9.08
CA TYR A 253 17.32 50.28 8.89
C TYR A 253 17.89 50.93 10.16
N GLU A 254 17.30 50.69 11.35
CA GLU A 254 17.83 51.18 12.64
C GLU A 254 19.30 50.76 12.87
N LEU A 255 19.65 49.52 12.52
CA LEU A 255 21.02 49.00 12.62
C LEU A 255 21.94 49.56 11.53
N GLN A 256 21.43 49.76 10.31
CA GLN A 256 22.21 50.33 9.20
C GLN A 256 22.53 51.82 9.43
N GLU A 257 21.62 52.58 10.04
CA GLU A 257 21.86 53.95 10.51
C GLU A 257 22.90 53.97 11.64
N GLN A 258 22.83 53.04 12.60
CA GLN A 258 23.84 52.91 13.65
C GLN A 258 25.23 52.57 13.09
N ILE A 259 25.32 51.66 12.12
CA ILE A 259 26.58 51.32 11.43
C ILE A 259 27.15 52.57 10.74
N ALA A 260 26.36 53.30 9.96
CA ALA A 260 26.81 54.52 9.28
C ALA A 260 27.29 55.61 10.27
N LEU A 261 26.63 55.74 11.43
CA LEU A 261 27.08 56.65 12.50
C LEU A 261 28.42 56.21 13.12
N PHE A 262 28.61 54.92 13.37
CA PHE A 262 29.89 54.40 13.90
C PHE A 262 31.02 54.46 12.87
N GLU A 263 30.74 54.24 11.58
CA GLU A 263 31.70 54.42 10.49
C GLU A 263 32.16 55.89 10.39
N ALA A 264 31.23 56.85 10.45
CA ALA A 264 31.56 58.27 10.47
C ALA A 264 32.41 58.66 11.71
N GLN A 265 32.07 58.15 12.89
CA GLN A 265 32.87 58.35 14.11
C GLN A 265 34.27 57.74 13.99
N PHE A 266 34.39 56.54 13.41
CA PHE A 266 35.68 55.88 13.20
C PHE A 266 36.57 56.66 12.23
N VAL A 267 36.00 57.20 11.13
CA VAL A 267 36.75 58.05 10.19
C VAL A 267 37.26 59.31 10.89
N ALA A 268 36.42 60.01 11.65
CA ALA A 268 36.84 61.19 12.41
C ALA A 268 37.98 60.87 13.41
N GLN A 269 37.84 59.78 14.18
CA GLN A 269 38.90 59.33 15.10
C GLN A 269 40.18 58.88 14.38
N ALA A 270 40.08 58.32 13.17
CA ALA A 270 41.24 57.98 12.35
C ALA A 270 41.98 59.24 11.86
N GLU A 271 41.26 60.34 11.59
CA GLU A 271 41.84 61.63 11.24
C GLU A 271 42.45 62.35 12.46
N ASP A 272 41.75 62.42 13.60
CA ASP A 272 42.28 62.98 14.85
C ASP A 272 43.55 62.24 15.32
N THR A 273 43.53 60.91 15.27
CA THR A 273 44.71 60.11 15.63
C THR A 273 45.84 60.21 14.60
N LYS A 274 45.56 60.63 13.37
CA LYS A 274 46.59 60.94 12.35
C LYS A 274 47.20 62.32 12.58
N VAL A 275 46.40 63.35 12.85
CA VAL A 275 46.86 64.72 13.17
C VAL A 275 47.72 64.72 14.44
N THR A 276 47.27 64.06 15.51
CA THR A 276 48.07 63.92 16.74
C THR A 276 49.37 63.13 16.51
N ARG A 277 49.38 62.10 15.66
CA ARG A 277 50.62 61.42 15.24
C ARG A 277 51.56 62.34 14.44
N GLN A 278 51.04 63.26 13.63
CA GLN A 278 51.86 64.26 12.93
C GLN A 278 52.51 65.23 13.92
N ALA A 279 51.73 65.81 14.85
CA ALA A 279 52.25 66.68 15.90
C ALA A 279 53.29 66.00 16.81
N VAL A 280 53.10 64.72 17.15
CA VAL A 280 54.09 63.92 17.91
C VAL A 280 55.38 63.69 17.10
N ASN A 281 55.28 63.46 15.79
CA ASN A 281 56.45 63.33 14.92
C ASN A 281 57.21 64.66 14.80
N GLU A 282 56.49 65.78 14.66
CA GLU A 282 57.05 67.13 14.62
C GLU A 282 57.80 67.45 15.92
N ALA A 283 57.17 67.25 17.09
CA ALA A 283 57.82 67.39 18.40
C ALA A 283 59.03 66.45 18.56
N CYS A 284 58.98 65.22 18.03
CA CYS A 284 60.14 64.31 18.01
C CYS A 284 61.29 64.85 17.14
N MET A 285 61.01 65.56 16.04
CA MET A 285 62.01 66.21 15.20
C MET A 285 62.61 67.45 15.88
N GLU A 286 61.80 68.26 16.57
CA GLU A 286 62.27 69.38 17.40
C GLU A 286 63.17 68.90 18.54
N VAL A 287 62.78 67.85 19.27
CA VAL A 287 63.60 67.24 20.32
C VAL A 287 64.91 66.68 19.75
N GLN A 288 64.93 66.16 18.53
CA GLN A 288 66.17 65.77 17.85
C GLN A 288 67.05 66.98 17.50
N ALA A 289 66.47 68.08 17.00
CA ALA A 289 67.18 69.32 16.71
C ALA A 289 67.83 69.91 17.99
N ILE A 290 67.05 70.05 19.07
CA ILE A 290 67.54 70.51 20.39
C ILE A 290 68.68 69.61 20.90
N ASN A 291 68.60 68.29 20.71
CA ASN A 291 69.68 67.38 21.09
C ASN A 291 70.94 67.53 20.21
N MET A 292 70.81 67.89 18.93
CA MET A 292 71.96 68.22 18.07
C MET A 292 72.59 69.56 18.48
N GLU A 293 71.79 70.57 18.83
CA GLU A 293 72.30 71.84 19.35
C GLU A 293 72.99 71.68 20.70
N LYS A 294 72.40 70.91 21.62
CA LYS A 294 73.03 70.53 22.89
C LYS A 294 74.39 69.85 22.68
N LYS A 295 74.51 68.94 21.71
CA LYS A 295 75.80 68.31 21.33
C LYS A 295 76.80 69.33 20.78
N ARG A 296 76.38 70.24 19.89
CA ARG A 296 77.23 71.34 19.38
C ARG A 296 77.72 72.23 20.53
N LEU A 297 76.83 72.63 21.44
CA LEU A 297 77.14 73.53 22.54
C LEU A 297 78.07 72.88 23.58
N ILE A 298 77.90 71.58 23.85
CA ILE A 298 78.86 70.79 24.64
C ILE A 298 80.23 70.74 23.95
N ASN A 299 80.29 70.51 22.63
CA ASN A 299 81.56 70.49 21.89
C ASN A 299 82.26 71.86 21.86
N HIS A 300 81.50 72.95 21.75
CA HIS A 300 82.04 74.29 21.90
C HIS A 300 82.59 74.50 23.31
N TRP A 301 81.84 74.15 24.35
CA TRP A 301 82.28 74.29 25.74
C TRP A 301 83.53 73.45 26.06
N THR A 302 83.62 72.21 25.60
CA THR A 302 84.83 71.39 25.80
C THR A 302 86.04 71.95 25.04
N SER A 303 85.85 72.52 23.85
CA SER A 303 86.92 73.22 23.12
C SER A 303 87.39 74.49 23.84
N SER A 304 86.46 75.27 24.43
CA SER A 304 86.78 76.44 25.25
C SER A 304 87.50 76.06 26.53
N LEU A 305 87.12 74.94 27.16
CA LEU A 305 87.77 74.40 28.36
C LEU A 305 89.18 73.88 28.06
N ALA A 306 89.39 73.19 26.93
CA ALA A 306 90.71 72.77 26.47
C ALA A 306 91.61 73.98 26.18
N GLY A 307 91.08 74.99 25.49
CA GLY A 307 91.77 76.26 25.27
C GLY A 307 91.98 77.09 26.53
N MET A 308 91.30 76.78 27.64
CA MET A 308 91.59 77.35 28.97
C MET A 308 92.76 76.64 29.63
N LYS A 309 92.75 75.29 29.67
CA LYS A 309 93.86 74.50 30.20
C LYS A 309 95.20 74.84 29.53
N GLN A 310 95.24 75.03 28.21
CA GLN A 310 96.45 75.46 27.50
C GLN A 310 96.94 76.86 27.92
N ARG A 311 96.03 77.77 28.30
CA ARG A 311 96.40 79.08 28.87
C ARG A 311 96.89 78.95 30.31
N ASP A 312 96.30 78.07 31.11
CA ASP A 312 96.73 77.79 32.48
C ASP A 312 98.11 77.13 32.51
N GLU A 313 98.38 76.16 31.62
CA GLU A 313 99.69 75.53 31.41
C GLU A 313 100.75 76.55 30.98
N ALA A 314 100.44 77.43 30.03
CA ALA A 314 101.33 78.52 29.62
C ALA A 314 101.59 79.53 30.75
N TYR A 315 100.59 79.82 31.59
CA TYR A 315 100.74 80.68 32.77
C TYR A 315 101.67 80.05 33.82
N ILE A 316 101.52 78.75 34.11
CA ILE A 316 102.40 78.01 35.02
C ILE A 316 103.85 78.05 34.50
N ALA A 317 104.07 77.78 33.21
CA ALA A 317 105.40 77.86 32.60
C ALA A 317 106.03 79.27 32.70
N ALA A 318 105.22 80.33 32.51
CA ALA A 318 105.67 81.70 32.71
C ALA A 318 106.01 82.00 34.19
N GLN A 319 105.21 81.47 35.13
CA GLN A 319 105.45 81.63 36.57
C GLN A 319 106.71 80.90 37.04
N GLU A 320 107.05 79.75 36.44
CA GLU A 320 108.33 79.07 36.67
C GLU A 320 109.54 79.84 36.12
N LEU A 321 109.44 80.46 34.95
CA LEU A 321 110.51 81.31 34.42
C LEU A 321 110.72 82.53 35.34
N LEU A 322 109.63 83.12 35.83
CA LEU A 322 109.67 84.24 36.78
C LEU A 322 110.25 83.82 38.14
N SER A 323 110.01 82.58 38.61
CA SER A 323 110.63 82.08 39.85
C SER A 323 112.13 81.81 39.70
N LYS A 324 112.57 81.32 38.53
CA LYS A 324 114.00 81.16 38.16
C LYS A 324 114.71 82.52 38.17
N TYR A 325 114.21 83.53 37.46
CA TYR A 325 114.78 84.88 37.49
C TYR A 325 114.79 85.53 38.89
N ARG A 326 113.79 85.24 39.75
CA ARG A 326 113.80 85.67 41.16
C ARG A 326 114.85 84.95 42.02
N HIS A 327 115.31 83.76 41.63
CA HIS A 327 116.42 83.09 42.28
C HIS A 327 117.77 83.71 41.83
N ASP A 328 117.92 83.98 40.54
CA ASP A 328 119.12 84.61 39.97
C ASP A 328 119.34 86.03 40.51
N LEU A 329 118.27 86.82 40.66
CA LEU A 329 118.36 88.13 41.32
C LEU A 329 118.83 88.01 42.78
N LYS A 330 118.39 87.01 43.53
CA LYS A 330 118.83 86.77 44.92
C LYS A 330 120.29 86.32 45.01
N SER A 331 120.78 85.54 44.05
CA SER A 331 122.20 85.15 44.02
C SER A 331 123.09 86.35 43.65
N LEU A 332 122.65 87.22 42.74
CA LEU A 332 123.31 88.50 42.45
C LEU A 332 123.29 89.45 43.65
N GLU A 333 122.18 89.58 44.39
CA GLU A 333 122.12 90.34 45.65
C GLU A 333 123.09 89.80 46.71
N ALA A 334 123.20 88.48 46.84
CA ALA A 334 124.17 87.85 47.74
C ALA A 334 125.62 88.20 47.35
N ASN A 335 125.95 88.16 46.06
CA ASN A 335 127.26 88.54 45.54
C ASN A 335 127.57 90.03 45.78
N ILE A 336 126.61 90.93 45.49
CA ILE A 336 126.72 92.37 45.77
C ILE A 336 126.95 92.63 47.27
N ASN A 337 126.24 91.92 48.15
CA ASN A 337 126.44 92.02 49.59
C ASN A 337 127.76 91.40 50.07
N GLY A 338 128.33 90.45 49.32
CA GLY A 338 129.72 90.00 49.47
C GLY A 338 130.71 91.11 49.17
N TYR A 339 130.64 91.73 47.99
CA TYR A 339 131.51 92.84 47.61
C TYR A 339 131.41 94.04 48.57
N ARG A 340 130.20 94.40 49.02
CA ARG A 340 129.97 95.43 50.07
C ARG A 340 130.59 95.11 51.44
N LYS A 341 130.88 93.83 51.74
CA LYS A 341 131.62 93.44 52.95
C LYS A 341 133.13 93.51 52.74
N SER A 342 133.63 93.28 51.52
CA SER A 342 135.04 93.48 51.18
C SER A 342 135.40 94.96 51.14
N ILE A 343 134.56 95.82 50.56
CA ILE A 343 134.77 97.28 50.48
C ILE A 343 134.93 97.87 51.89
N ARG A 344 134.00 97.56 52.81
CA ARG A 344 134.09 98.05 54.21
C ARG A 344 135.38 97.63 54.94
N LYS A 345 135.94 96.46 54.64
CA LYS A 345 137.22 96.03 55.19
C LYS A 345 138.43 96.78 54.64
N GLU A 346 138.33 97.43 53.47
CA GLU A 346 139.36 98.34 52.99
C GLU A 346 139.12 99.78 53.51
N GLU A 347 137.87 100.19 53.69
CA GLU A 347 137.50 101.45 54.36
C GLU A 347 138.02 101.48 55.81
N GLU A 348 137.76 100.42 56.60
CA GLU A 348 138.26 100.23 57.97
C GLU A 348 139.81 100.31 58.05
N LYS A 349 140.53 99.76 57.06
CA LYS A 349 142.01 99.90 56.99
C LYS A 349 142.44 101.32 56.66
N ASN A 350 141.71 102.02 55.81
CA ASN A 350 142.03 103.39 55.43
C ASN A 350 141.86 104.34 56.62
N GLU A 351 140.80 104.18 57.42
CA GLU A 351 140.63 104.91 58.68
C GLU A 351 141.76 104.62 59.68
N MET A 352 142.22 103.37 59.79
CA MET A 352 143.39 103.01 60.59
C MET A 352 144.68 103.68 60.11
N LEU A 353 144.88 103.86 58.80
CA LEU A 353 146.03 104.59 58.26
C LEU A 353 145.91 106.11 58.51
N VAL A 354 144.73 106.71 58.35
CA VAL A 354 144.46 108.13 58.63
C VAL A 354 144.64 108.47 60.12
N THR A 355 144.26 107.57 61.03
CA THR A 355 144.50 107.76 62.47
C THR A 355 145.97 107.62 62.87
N ILE A 356 146.78 106.86 62.11
CA ILE A 356 148.24 106.83 62.28
C ILE A 356 148.90 108.10 61.74
N LEU A 357 148.46 108.60 60.57
CA LEU A 357 148.94 109.85 59.96
C LEU A 357 148.67 111.07 60.85
N SER A 358 147.44 111.23 61.33
CA SER A 358 147.09 112.34 62.24
C SER A 358 147.84 112.26 63.59
N ARG A 359 148.27 111.07 64.04
CA ARG A 359 149.15 110.92 65.21
C ARG A 359 150.61 111.35 64.93
N SER A 360 151.17 111.02 63.76
CA SER A 360 152.53 111.44 63.42
C SER A 360 152.63 112.94 63.15
N GLU A 361 151.63 113.53 62.48
CA GLU A 361 151.54 114.98 62.26
C GLU A 361 151.41 115.78 63.58
N ASN A 362 150.60 115.29 64.52
CA ASN A 362 150.50 115.93 65.84
C ASN A 362 151.83 115.85 66.62
N ASN A 363 152.58 114.75 66.52
CA ASN A 363 153.91 114.62 67.12
C ASN A 363 154.96 115.53 66.44
N ALA A 364 154.86 115.78 65.14
CA ALA A 364 155.69 116.76 64.43
C ALA A 364 155.35 118.21 64.85
N ASN A 365 154.08 118.49 65.14
CA ASN A 365 153.62 119.82 65.56
C ASN A 365 153.93 120.14 67.04
N THR A 366 154.01 119.14 67.92
CA THR A 366 154.47 119.34 69.32
C THR A 366 155.98 119.52 69.39
N THR A 367 156.76 118.74 68.63
CA THR A 367 158.22 118.86 68.58
C THR A 367 158.70 120.19 68.02
N LYS A 368 158.07 120.73 66.96
CA LYS A 368 158.34 122.10 66.48
C LYS A 368 158.13 123.16 67.57
N LYS A 369 156.97 123.15 68.24
CA LYS A 369 156.63 124.13 69.30
C LYS A 369 157.60 124.10 70.49
N LEU A 370 158.21 122.94 70.78
CA LEU A 370 159.23 122.82 71.83
C LEU A 370 160.60 123.39 71.39
N ILE A 371 160.95 123.31 70.10
CA ILE A 371 162.18 123.89 69.55
C ILE A 371 162.12 125.43 69.62
N ASP A 372 161.02 126.03 69.17
CA ASP A 372 160.83 127.49 69.17
C ASP A 372 160.92 128.07 70.61
N GLN A 373 160.37 127.35 71.59
CA GLN A 373 160.44 127.73 73.02
C GLN A 373 161.83 127.54 73.64
N CYS A 374 162.68 126.66 73.09
CA CYS A 374 164.06 126.46 73.55
C CYS A 374 165.01 127.55 73.03
N LEU A 375 164.84 127.97 71.77
CA LEU A 375 165.68 129.03 71.17
C LEU A 375 165.54 130.36 71.93
N LEU A 376 164.31 130.83 72.15
CA LEU A 376 164.04 132.07 72.90
C LEU A 376 164.56 132.04 74.35
N LYS A 377 164.60 130.85 74.99
CA LYS A 377 165.16 130.70 76.34
C LYS A 377 166.69 130.69 76.35
N GLN A 378 167.33 130.19 75.31
CA GLN A 378 168.80 130.12 75.25
C GLN A 378 169.45 131.50 75.07
N GLU A 379 168.77 132.44 74.41
CA GLU A 379 169.27 133.81 74.24
C GLU A 379 169.18 134.62 75.54
N ALA A 380 168.10 134.46 76.31
CA ALA A 380 167.99 135.02 77.66
C ALA A 380 169.02 134.40 78.64
N LEU A 381 169.11 133.06 78.66
CA LEU A 381 170.02 132.35 79.57
C LEU A 381 171.50 132.58 79.26
N LYS A 382 171.88 133.03 78.06
CA LYS A 382 173.26 133.48 77.78
C LYS A 382 173.63 134.73 78.59
N VAL A 383 172.68 135.61 78.89
CA VAL A 383 172.90 136.78 79.76
C VAL A 383 173.04 136.31 81.22
N GLU A 384 172.14 135.45 81.70
CA GLU A 384 172.16 134.98 83.09
C GLU A 384 173.30 133.98 83.40
N SER A 385 173.76 133.21 82.41
CA SER A 385 174.92 132.31 82.60
C SER A 385 176.22 133.07 82.92
N SER A 386 176.30 134.36 82.58
CA SER A 386 177.42 135.24 82.96
C SER A 386 177.45 135.58 84.47
N THR A 387 176.33 135.42 85.19
CA THR A 387 176.26 135.64 86.64
C THR A 387 176.29 134.31 87.41
N TYR A 388 175.56 133.28 86.95
CA TYR A 388 175.47 131.98 87.64
C TYR A 388 176.71 131.09 87.54
N THR A 389 177.62 131.33 86.57
CA THR A 389 178.92 130.63 86.54
C THR A 389 179.79 130.88 87.78
N ARG A 390 179.44 131.87 88.62
CA ARG A 390 180.09 132.13 89.92
C ARG A 390 179.51 131.31 91.09
N ALA A 391 178.40 130.59 90.90
CA ALA A 391 177.66 129.91 91.98
C ALA A 391 177.69 128.37 91.90
N LEU A 392 178.33 127.78 90.89
CA LEU A 392 178.23 126.34 90.60
C LEU A 392 178.99 125.43 91.58
N GLN A 393 180.02 125.94 92.27
CA GLN A 393 181.09 125.09 92.82
C GLN A 393 180.82 124.45 94.21
N GLU A 394 179.66 124.68 94.84
CA GLU A 394 179.48 124.35 96.27
C GLU A 394 178.62 123.11 96.59
N THR A 395 177.79 122.58 95.67
CA THR A 395 176.65 121.71 96.07
C THR A 395 176.68 120.22 95.68
N GLU A 396 177.66 119.72 94.91
CA GLU A 396 177.54 118.40 94.26
C GLU A 396 177.79 117.14 95.14
N GLN A 397 178.20 117.28 96.41
CA GLN A 397 178.82 116.17 97.16
C GLN A 397 177.87 115.18 97.87
N ALA A 398 176.54 115.32 97.81
CA ALA A 398 175.65 114.77 98.84
C ALA A 398 174.96 113.39 98.61
N VAL A 399 174.65 112.98 97.37
CA VAL A 399 173.43 112.14 97.12
C VAL A 399 173.63 110.61 97.04
N ASN A 400 174.86 110.09 96.96
CA ASN A 400 175.17 108.71 96.51
C ASN A 400 174.82 107.51 97.46
N ARG A 401 173.78 107.55 98.30
CA ARG A 401 173.60 106.57 99.42
C ARG A 401 172.39 105.61 99.44
N ILE A 402 171.37 105.74 98.58
CA ILE A 402 169.99 105.22 98.87
C ILE A 402 169.61 103.85 98.23
N LYS A 403 170.48 103.13 97.52
CA LYS A 403 170.06 102.17 96.45
C LYS A 403 169.87 100.64 96.78
N MET A 404 169.71 100.14 98.02
CA MET A 404 169.99 98.69 98.29
C MET A 404 168.88 97.67 98.70
N ASP A 405 167.69 98.00 99.21
CA ASP A 405 167.03 97.09 100.20
C ASP A 405 165.93 96.06 99.78
N GLN A 406 165.40 96.00 98.54
CA GLN A 406 163.98 95.59 98.33
C GLN A 406 163.62 94.14 97.84
N GLY A 407 164.42 93.09 98.05
CA GLY A 407 164.37 91.87 97.19
C GLY A 407 163.45 90.63 97.48
N ALA A 408 162.75 90.48 98.61
CA ALA A 408 162.61 89.14 99.23
C ALA A 408 161.21 88.45 99.43
N ARG A 409 160.18 88.62 98.58
CA ARG A 409 158.74 88.39 99.00
C ARG A 409 157.83 87.37 98.23
N LEU A 410 158.33 86.35 97.49
CA LEU A 410 157.56 85.78 96.34
C LEU A 410 156.97 84.32 96.32
N ASN A 411 157.12 83.42 97.31
CA ASN A 411 157.12 81.96 97.00
C ASN A 411 156.00 80.98 97.49
N GLU A 412 154.97 81.34 98.29
CA GLU A 412 154.27 80.33 99.14
C GLU A 412 152.94 79.68 98.65
N LEU A 413 152.41 79.96 97.46
CA LEU A 413 150.94 79.88 97.21
C LEU A 413 150.30 78.60 96.61
N LEU A 414 150.96 77.43 96.52
CA LEU A 414 150.63 76.40 95.49
C LEU A 414 149.97 75.04 95.88
N SER A 415 149.54 74.76 97.12
CA SER A 415 149.44 73.35 97.59
C SER A 415 148.06 72.63 97.67
N ILE A 416 146.90 73.30 97.57
CA ILE A 416 145.65 72.82 98.23
C ILE A 416 144.71 71.88 97.41
N SER A 417 144.76 71.86 96.08
CA SER A 417 143.58 71.51 95.25
C SER A 417 143.26 70.02 94.94
N LYS A 418 143.48 69.03 95.83
CA LYS A 418 143.63 67.60 95.39
C LYS A 418 142.61 66.52 95.80
N ASP A 419 141.70 66.73 96.77
CA ASP A 419 141.06 65.59 97.48
C ASP A 419 139.64 65.13 97.05
N ILE A 420 138.95 65.83 96.14
CA ILE A 420 137.47 65.75 96.00
C ILE A 420 136.91 64.46 95.35
N GLN A 421 137.71 63.65 94.66
CA GLN A 421 137.21 62.82 93.55
C GLN A 421 136.76 61.36 93.85
N LYS A 422 136.53 60.96 95.12
CA LYS A 422 136.38 59.51 95.50
C LYS A 422 134.97 58.99 95.83
N GLY A 423 133.90 59.77 95.66
CA GLY A 423 132.62 59.51 96.35
C GLY A 423 131.55 58.63 95.69
N THR A 424 131.68 58.21 94.42
CA THR A 424 130.49 57.99 93.55
C THR A 424 130.09 56.55 93.23
N GLU A 425 130.91 55.53 93.50
CA GLU A 425 130.79 54.22 92.80
C GLU A 425 129.96 53.13 93.53
N ALA A 426 129.53 53.35 94.78
CA ALA A 426 129.07 52.27 95.67
C ALA A 426 127.58 51.86 95.56
N LYS A 427 126.83 52.29 94.54
CA LYS A 427 125.35 52.26 94.58
C LYS A 427 124.65 51.07 93.88
N GLU A 428 125.23 50.50 92.82
CA GLU A 428 124.45 49.76 91.81
C GLU A 428 124.24 48.26 92.05
N GLN A 429 124.82 47.67 93.11
CA GLN A 429 124.93 46.20 93.22
C GLN A 429 123.71 45.46 93.81
N MET A 430 122.77 46.15 94.47
CA MET A 430 121.76 45.51 95.34
C MET A 430 120.48 45.01 94.65
N GLU A 431 120.20 45.35 93.39
CA GLU A 431 118.84 45.22 92.83
C GLU A 431 118.52 43.84 92.20
N ASN A 432 119.50 42.97 91.98
CA ASN A 432 119.36 41.81 91.09
C ASN A 432 118.89 40.48 91.75
N GLU A 433 118.93 40.33 93.08
CA GLU A 433 118.74 39.02 93.73
C GLU A 433 117.27 38.56 93.89
N ILE A 434 116.31 39.48 93.78
CA ILE A 434 114.91 39.26 94.22
C ILE A 434 114.13 38.29 93.30
N VAL A 435 114.44 38.26 92.00
CA VAL A 435 113.58 37.65 90.97
C VAL A 435 113.55 36.11 91.01
N ALA A 436 114.61 35.47 91.52
CA ALA A 436 114.81 34.02 91.37
C ALA A 436 113.86 33.12 92.18
N LYS A 437 113.12 33.65 93.16
CA LYS A 437 112.44 32.85 94.21
C LYS A 437 111.01 32.37 93.89
N LEU A 438 110.43 32.68 92.72
CA LEU A 438 108.99 32.51 92.47
C LEU A 438 108.56 31.33 91.58
N GLN A 439 109.48 30.47 91.11
CA GLN A 439 109.17 29.49 90.04
C GLN A 439 108.80 28.05 90.50
N GLU A 440 108.77 27.76 91.81
CA GLU A 440 108.96 26.38 92.31
C GLU A 440 107.70 25.62 92.78
N GLN A 441 106.49 26.00 92.35
CA GLN A 441 105.22 25.39 92.83
C GLN A 441 104.23 24.89 91.74
N MET A 442 104.67 23.97 90.87
CA MET A 442 103.74 23.04 90.19
C MET A 442 103.41 21.85 91.12
N ILE A 443 102.24 21.18 91.04
CA ILE A 443 102.00 20.02 90.14
C ILE A 443 100.51 19.55 90.18
N SER A 444 99.96 19.13 89.02
CA SER A 444 98.81 18.21 88.80
C SER A 444 97.32 18.68 88.70
N ASN A 445 96.53 17.81 88.06
CA ASN A 445 95.06 17.68 87.87
C ASN A 445 94.28 18.69 86.98
N LYS A 446 93.79 18.21 85.80
CA LYS A 446 92.85 18.98 84.95
C LYS A 446 91.95 18.26 83.92
N ILE A 447 92.03 16.94 83.72
CA ILE A 447 91.36 16.26 82.58
C ILE A 447 89.96 15.72 82.90
N GLU A 448 89.79 14.84 83.90
CA GLU A 448 88.51 14.12 84.15
C GLU A 448 87.31 15.04 84.39
N LYS A 449 87.52 16.22 84.98
CA LYS A 449 86.48 17.24 85.19
C LYS A 449 85.79 17.72 83.90
N ARG A 450 86.32 17.46 82.70
CA ARG A 450 85.75 17.95 81.44
C ARG A 450 84.55 17.13 80.93
N PHE A 451 84.49 15.83 81.20
CA PHE A 451 83.43 14.98 80.62
C PHE A 451 82.12 15.01 81.41
N SER A 452 82.16 14.99 82.75
CA SER A 452 80.96 15.20 83.58
C SER A 452 80.31 16.56 83.30
N GLN A 453 81.11 17.62 83.23
CA GLN A 453 80.68 18.97 82.86
C GLN A 453 80.04 19.08 81.46
N LEU A 454 80.20 18.10 80.57
CA LEU A 454 79.51 18.07 79.28
C LEU A 454 78.10 17.49 79.40
N VAL A 455 77.93 16.43 80.20
CA VAL A 455 76.64 15.76 80.46
C VAL A 455 75.71 16.68 81.26
N ASP A 456 76.23 17.35 82.29
CA ASP A 456 75.44 18.29 83.09
C ASP A 456 74.97 19.49 82.27
N LYS A 457 75.82 20.01 81.36
CA LYS A 457 75.43 21.07 80.42
C LYS A 457 74.32 20.64 79.46
N LEU A 458 74.32 19.38 79.00
CA LEU A 458 73.23 18.87 78.15
C LEU A 458 71.92 18.71 78.93
N ARG A 459 71.97 18.30 80.21
CA ARG A 459 70.78 18.29 81.08
C ARG A 459 70.26 19.70 81.36
N GLN A 460 71.14 20.64 81.71
CA GLN A 460 70.80 22.05 81.90
C GLN A 460 70.17 22.63 80.63
N ARG A 461 70.77 22.39 79.46
CA ARG A 461 70.25 22.88 78.17
C ARG A 461 68.87 22.31 77.82
N LYS A 462 68.60 21.06 78.18
CA LYS A 462 67.24 20.48 78.04
C LYS A 462 66.25 21.21 78.95
N THR A 463 66.56 21.35 80.25
CA THR A 463 65.66 22.04 81.19
C THR A 463 65.48 23.53 80.87
N GLU A 464 66.51 24.21 80.33
CA GLU A 464 66.42 25.58 79.81
C GLU A 464 65.40 25.68 78.67
N LEU A 465 65.38 24.70 77.76
CA LEU A 465 64.44 24.66 76.64
C LEU A 465 63.01 24.36 77.11
N GLU A 466 62.82 23.46 78.08
CA GLU A 466 61.51 23.19 78.70
C GLU A 466 60.96 24.41 79.47
N LEU A 467 61.85 25.18 80.12
CA LEU A 467 61.52 26.48 80.74
C LEU A 467 61.30 27.60 79.72
N HIS A 468 61.86 27.50 78.51
CA HIS A 468 61.54 28.38 77.39
C HIS A 468 60.19 28.05 76.73
N PHE A 469 59.85 26.76 76.58
CA PHE A 469 58.54 26.35 76.06
C PHE A 469 57.40 26.83 76.98
N SER A 470 57.51 26.56 78.29
CA SER A 470 56.52 27.03 79.26
C SER A 470 56.46 28.56 79.42
N LYS A 471 57.53 29.29 79.07
CA LYS A 471 57.46 30.75 78.89
C LYS A 471 56.70 31.14 77.63
N VAL A 472 57.01 30.54 76.48
CA VAL A 472 56.31 30.82 75.21
C VAL A 472 54.82 30.43 75.27
N GLU A 473 54.46 29.40 76.05
CA GLU A 473 53.06 29.07 76.34
C GLU A 473 52.39 30.14 77.20
N ASN A 474 53.05 30.66 78.24
CA ASN A 474 52.55 31.81 78.99
C ASN A 474 52.43 33.07 78.11
N ASP A 475 53.45 33.40 77.33
CA ASP A 475 53.44 34.51 76.37
C ASP A 475 52.30 34.36 75.35
N MET A 476 52.04 33.14 74.86
CA MET A 476 50.90 32.83 73.98
C MET A 476 49.57 33.04 74.70
N THR A 477 49.39 32.56 75.93
CA THR A 477 48.15 32.83 76.69
C THR A 477 47.98 34.32 76.99
N GLN A 478 49.06 35.07 77.22
CA GLN A 478 49.04 36.51 77.42
C GLN A 478 48.75 37.27 76.11
N VAL A 479 49.21 36.78 74.96
CA VAL A 479 48.80 37.27 73.62
C VAL A 479 47.33 36.99 73.35
N VAL A 480 46.79 35.82 73.74
CA VAL A 480 45.34 35.52 73.66
C VAL A 480 44.53 36.41 74.61
N LEU A 481 45.04 36.71 75.80
CA LEU A 481 44.44 37.67 76.75
C LEU A 481 44.47 39.09 76.19
N ASN A 482 45.57 39.50 75.54
CA ASN A 482 45.68 40.79 74.87
C ASN A 482 44.76 40.88 73.63
N ALA A 483 44.59 39.79 72.88
CA ALA A 483 43.69 39.72 71.72
C ALA A 483 42.22 39.74 72.13
N THR A 484 41.84 39.04 73.21
CA THR A 484 40.48 39.12 73.78
C THR A 484 40.22 40.47 74.42
N HIS A 485 41.19 41.08 75.11
CA HIS A 485 41.11 42.46 75.59
C HIS A 485 40.98 43.48 74.43
N ALA A 486 41.70 43.29 73.33
CA ALA A 486 41.56 44.09 72.12
C ALA A 486 40.17 43.91 71.47
N SER A 487 39.62 42.69 71.45
CA SER A 487 38.25 42.40 70.98
C SER A 487 37.17 43.03 71.88
N CYS A 488 37.33 42.97 73.20
CA CYS A 488 36.50 43.72 74.15
C CYS A 488 36.60 45.24 73.89
N ARG A 489 37.81 45.76 73.65
CA ARG A 489 37.99 47.19 73.32
C ARG A 489 37.37 47.54 71.96
N LEU A 490 37.43 46.67 70.96
CA LEU A 490 36.77 46.86 69.66
C LEU A 490 35.24 46.82 69.79
N THR A 491 34.67 45.91 70.58
CA THR A 491 33.21 45.87 70.80
C THR A 491 32.70 47.03 71.66
N VAL A 492 33.53 47.57 72.58
CA VAL A 492 33.25 48.86 73.24
C VAL A 492 33.34 50.01 72.25
N LEU A 493 34.39 50.09 71.43
CA LEU A 493 34.53 51.12 70.39
C LEU A 493 33.38 51.08 69.37
N GLN A 494 32.89 49.89 69.04
CA GLN A 494 31.74 49.69 68.16
C GLN A 494 30.42 50.13 68.81
N LYS A 495 30.27 49.99 70.14
CA LYS A 495 29.16 50.61 70.88
C LYS A 495 29.25 52.12 70.89
N THR A 496 30.43 52.69 71.18
CA THR A 496 30.62 54.15 71.13
C THR A 496 30.46 54.72 69.72
N LEU A 497 30.79 53.96 68.66
CA LEU A 497 30.47 54.34 67.28
C LEU A 497 28.95 54.33 67.03
N CYS A 498 28.23 53.30 67.50
CA CYS A 498 26.76 53.27 67.45
C CYS A 498 26.07 54.33 68.34
N GLU A 499 26.80 54.97 69.27
CA GLU A 499 26.33 56.09 70.08
C GLU A 499 26.67 57.42 69.40
N LEU A 500 27.90 57.58 68.90
CA LEU A 500 28.30 58.70 68.04
C LEU A 500 27.45 58.78 66.76
N ASP A 501 27.02 57.68 66.16
CA ASP A 501 26.08 57.67 65.02
C ASP A 501 24.68 58.18 65.40
N LYS A 502 24.26 58.01 66.66
CA LYS A 502 23.01 58.61 67.17
C LYS A 502 23.20 60.09 67.47
N GLU A 503 24.35 60.47 68.03
CA GLU A 503 24.70 61.88 68.25
C GLU A 503 24.86 62.63 66.92
N ILE A 504 25.50 62.04 65.91
CA ILE A 504 25.59 62.56 64.54
C ILE A 504 24.19 62.69 63.93
N LYS A 505 23.27 61.75 64.15
CA LYS A 505 21.86 61.90 63.71
C LYS A 505 21.14 63.02 64.46
N ASN A 506 21.29 63.13 65.77
CA ASN A 506 20.71 64.22 66.57
C ASN A 506 21.28 65.60 66.18
N ILE A 507 22.58 65.66 65.90
CA ILE A 507 23.28 66.86 65.40
C ILE A 507 22.87 67.13 63.95
N HIS A 508 22.67 66.12 63.11
CA HIS A 508 22.17 66.30 61.75
C HIS A 508 20.73 66.84 61.76
N ASP A 509 19.84 66.32 62.60
CA ASP A 509 18.50 66.87 62.82
C ASP A 509 18.56 68.32 63.34
N LEU A 510 19.49 68.63 64.24
CA LEU A 510 19.71 69.99 64.74
C LEU A 510 20.29 70.91 63.63
N ILE A 511 21.14 70.38 62.75
CA ILE A 511 21.65 71.05 61.56
C ILE A 511 20.55 71.23 60.51
N CYS A 512 19.62 70.30 60.32
CA CYS A 512 18.47 70.50 59.44
C CYS A 512 17.52 71.58 59.98
N ARG A 513 17.33 71.64 61.31
CA ARG A 513 16.60 72.75 61.97
C ARG A 513 17.34 74.07 61.78
N SER A 514 18.63 74.14 62.09
CA SER A 514 19.42 75.36 61.95
C SER A 514 19.65 75.76 60.48
N GLN A 515 19.65 74.84 59.53
CA GLN A 515 19.61 75.12 58.08
C GLN A 515 18.25 75.69 57.67
N SER A 516 17.14 75.22 58.25
CA SER A 516 15.82 75.83 58.03
C SER A 516 15.70 77.23 58.63
N GLU A 517 16.45 77.51 59.71
CA GLU A 517 16.55 78.84 60.32
C GLU A 517 17.54 79.74 59.56
N ILE A 518 18.67 79.20 59.11
CA ILE A 518 19.60 79.87 58.20
C ILE A 518 18.86 80.24 56.93
N ALA A 519 18.07 79.37 56.30
CA ALA A 519 17.30 79.72 55.10
C ALA A 519 16.30 80.87 55.33
N LYS A 520 15.63 80.91 56.50
CA LYS A 520 14.79 82.06 56.91
C LYS A 520 15.64 83.32 57.11
N CYS A 521 16.80 83.19 57.73
CA CYS A 521 17.78 84.27 57.88
C CYS A 521 18.37 84.72 56.55
N THR A 522 18.57 83.84 55.56
CA THR A 522 19.04 84.18 54.21
C THR A 522 18.00 85.02 53.50
N LEU A 523 16.71 84.66 53.56
CA LEU A 523 15.62 85.51 53.07
C LEU A 523 15.60 86.90 53.77
N VAL A 524 15.88 86.96 55.07
CA VAL A 524 16.01 88.25 55.80
C VAL A 524 17.29 89.01 55.42
N ILE A 525 18.39 88.31 55.12
CA ILE A 525 19.66 88.87 54.65
C ILE A 525 19.50 89.42 53.23
N GLU A 526 18.87 88.71 52.29
CA GLU A 526 18.57 89.18 50.94
C GLU A 526 17.73 90.47 50.97
N ASN A 527 16.70 90.53 51.83
CA ASN A 527 15.91 91.73 52.06
C ASN A 527 16.74 92.89 52.65
N LYS A 528 17.74 92.61 53.51
CA LYS A 528 18.67 93.62 54.03
C LYS A 528 19.79 93.98 53.05
N GLU A 529 20.21 93.07 52.19
CA GLU A 529 21.16 93.32 51.10
C GLU A 529 20.54 94.23 50.04
N GLY A 530 19.24 94.10 49.76
CA GLY A 530 18.51 95.07 48.94
C GLY A 530 18.63 96.49 49.48
N LEU A 531 18.60 96.66 50.81
CA LEU A 531 18.83 97.96 51.48
C LEU A 531 20.32 98.35 51.49
N ILE A 532 21.25 97.43 51.78
CA ILE A 532 22.69 97.70 51.77
C ILE A 532 23.16 98.11 50.37
N LYS A 533 22.65 97.50 49.30
CA LYS A 533 22.92 97.89 47.90
C LYS A 533 22.41 99.31 47.58
N GLN A 534 21.37 99.79 48.28
CA GLN A 534 20.90 101.20 48.19
C GLN A 534 21.76 102.18 49.01
N TYR A 535 22.42 101.73 50.08
CA TYR A 535 23.36 102.56 50.87
C TYR A 535 24.78 102.56 50.30
N ASN A 536 25.27 101.44 49.77
CA ASN A 536 26.58 101.36 49.13
C ASN A 536 26.65 102.27 47.89
N LYS A 537 25.58 102.36 47.09
CA LYS A 537 25.45 103.36 46.01
C LYS A 537 25.49 104.83 46.47
N LYS A 538 25.38 105.11 47.78
CA LYS A 538 25.59 106.45 48.36
C LYS A 538 27.00 106.61 48.93
N LEU A 539 27.65 105.52 49.33
CA LEU A 539 29.05 105.48 49.79
C LEU A 539 30.04 105.56 48.63
N GLU A 540 29.79 104.89 47.50
CA GLU A 540 30.61 104.96 46.29
C GLU A 540 30.73 106.41 45.77
N VAL A 541 29.63 107.18 45.85
CA VAL A 541 29.56 108.60 45.46
C VAL A 541 30.39 109.51 46.38
N LEU A 542 30.65 109.10 47.63
CA LEU A 542 31.48 109.83 48.59
C LEU A 542 32.96 109.41 48.51
N LEU A 543 33.23 108.11 48.36
CA LEU A 543 34.59 107.57 48.20
C LEU A 543 35.25 108.03 46.89
N SER A 544 34.46 108.30 45.84
CA SER A 544 34.98 108.90 44.60
C SER A 544 35.40 110.38 44.72
N GLN A 545 35.22 111.03 45.88
CA GLN A 545 35.51 112.46 46.09
C GLN A 545 36.75 112.75 46.96
N GLN A 546 37.39 111.72 47.54
CA GLN A 546 38.65 111.87 48.30
C GLN A 546 39.65 110.80 47.85
N GLY A 547 40.52 111.16 46.91
CA GLY A 547 41.50 110.25 46.33
C GLY A 547 42.84 110.23 47.08
N GLY A 548 43.37 109.04 47.30
CA GLY A 548 44.80 108.79 47.50
C GLY A 548 45.24 108.39 48.90
N GLN A 549 46.14 107.42 48.95
CA GLN A 549 47.11 107.25 50.04
C GLN A 549 48.38 106.63 49.45
N GLU A 550 49.53 107.28 49.63
CA GLU A 550 50.84 106.78 49.20
C GLU A 550 51.53 106.09 50.38
N LEU A 551 52.23 104.98 50.10
CA LEU A 551 52.90 104.14 51.12
C LEU A 551 54.42 104.37 51.10
N GLY A 552 55.06 104.20 52.26
CA GLY A 552 56.48 104.49 52.47
C GLY A 552 57.43 103.38 51.95
N PRO A 553 58.74 103.67 51.78
CA PRO A 553 59.69 102.71 51.18
C PRO A 553 59.82 101.38 51.92
N LEU A 554 59.77 101.38 53.26
CA LEU A 554 59.79 100.14 54.07
C LEU A 554 58.49 99.34 53.91
N GLU A 555 57.36 100.01 53.69
CA GLU A 555 56.10 99.35 53.37
C GLU A 555 56.14 98.76 51.95
N ILE A 556 56.89 99.36 51.01
CA ILE A 556 57.13 98.78 49.68
C ILE A 556 57.99 97.49 49.77
N GLU A 557 59.04 97.45 50.60
CA GLU A 557 59.82 96.23 50.81
C GLU A 557 59.03 95.13 51.53
N ILE A 558 58.26 95.49 52.57
CA ILE A 558 57.35 94.56 53.25
C ILE A 558 56.30 94.04 52.27
N ASN A 559 55.67 94.90 51.45
CA ASN A 559 54.72 94.52 50.41
C ASN A 559 55.37 93.68 49.29
N GLY A 560 56.67 93.82 49.04
CA GLY A 560 57.42 92.96 48.13
C GLY A 560 57.60 91.54 48.67
N LEU A 561 57.96 91.41 49.94
CA LEU A 561 58.12 90.11 50.61
C LEU A 561 56.77 89.44 50.89
N THR A 562 55.72 90.18 51.28
CA THR A 562 54.38 89.60 51.40
C THR A 562 53.83 89.18 50.04
N LYS A 563 54.08 89.93 48.95
CA LYS A 563 53.72 89.47 47.60
C LYS A 563 54.40 88.16 47.22
N GLN A 564 55.70 88.01 47.46
CA GLN A 564 56.39 86.74 47.19
C GLN A 564 55.83 85.58 48.03
N ILE A 565 55.45 85.84 49.28
CA ILE A 565 54.77 84.88 50.16
C ILE A 565 53.34 84.57 49.66
N GLU A 566 52.59 85.56 49.18
CA GLU A 566 51.25 85.42 48.60
C GLU A 566 51.30 84.66 47.27
N GLU A 567 52.29 84.92 46.43
CA GLU A 567 52.57 84.23 45.18
C GLU A 567 52.86 82.74 45.46
N CYS A 568 53.84 82.41 46.32
CA CYS A 568 54.12 81.02 46.70
C CYS A 568 52.94 80.35 47.43
N ASN A 569 52.15 81.07 48.23
CA ASN A 569 50.92 80.53 48.81
C ASN A 569 49.83 80.29 47.74
N SER A 570 49.74 81.11 46.70
CA SER A 570 48.82 80.91 45.58
C SER A 570 49.23 79.71 44.72
N GLU A 571 50.54 79.48 44.52
CA GLU A 571 51.09 78.28 43.90
C GLU A 571 50.79 77.05 44.76
N ALA A 572 51.03 77.09 46.07
CA ALA A 572 50.66 76.02 46.98
C ALA A 572 49.15 75.71 46.96
N LEU A 573 48.30 76.74 46.90
CA LEU A 573 46.84 76.58 46.80
C LEU A 573 46.37 76.05 45.43
N THR A 574 47.04 76.40 44.33
CA THR A 574 46.73 75.82 43.01
C THR A 574 47.19 74.37 42.90
N LEU A 575 48.38 74.05 43.42
CA LEU A 575 48.87 72.67 43.55
C LEU A 575 47.99 71.82 44.48
N GLN A 576 47.51 72.38 45.60
CA GLN A 576 46.56 71.68 46.49
C GLN A 576 45.20 71.46 45.82
N LYS A 577 44.68 72.44 45.06
CA LYS A 577 43.46 72.27 44.25
C LYS A 577 43.63 71.22 43.16
N TYR A 578 44.78 71.21 42.49
CA TYR A 578 45.13 70.23 41.46
C TYR A 578 45.23 68.82 42.05
N TRP A 579 45.90 68.66 43.19
CA TRP A 579 45.96 67.39 43.93
C TRP A 579 44.58 66.92 44.41
N LEU A 580 43.74 67.81 44.93
CA LEU A 580 42.34 67.48 45.31
C LEU A 580 41.48 67.10 44.11
N ASN A 581 41.75 67.64 42.91
CA ASN A 581 41.04 67.24 41.69
C ASN A 581 41.51 65.86 41.20
N LEU A 582 42.82 65.61 41.15
CA LEU A 582 43.39 64.27 40.88
C LEU A 582 42.89 63.23 41.89
N GLN A 583 42.75 63.58 43.17
CA GLN A 583 42.20 62.69 44.19
C GLN A 583 40.72 62.37 43.93
N LYS A 584 39.91 63.37 43.54
CA LYS A 584 38.50 63.15 43.15
C LYS A 584 38.37 62.28 41.90
N GLU A 585 39.23 62.49 40.90
CA GLU A 585 39.26 61.68 39.68
C GLU A 585 39.69 60.24 39.98
N LEU A 586 40.70 60.03 40.83
CA LEU A 586 41.09 58.70 41.28
C LEU A 586 39.96 58.00 42.06
N VAL A 587 39.24 58.73 42.93
CA VAL A 587 38.07 58.18 43.65
C VAL A 587 36.95 57.80 42.68
N LYS A 588 36.63 58.64 41.69
CA LYS A 588 35.65 58.29 40.63
C LYS A 588 36.07 57.04 39.87
N LEU A 589 37.32 56.98 39.40
CA LEU A 589 37.85 55.82 38.67
C LEU A 589 37.85 54.55 39.53
N THR A 590 38.02 54.64 40.85
CA THR A 590 37.83 53.47 41.74
C THR A 590 36.37 53.06 41.87
N GLN A 591 35.42 54.01 41.93
CA GLN A 591 33.98 53.72 41.97
C GLN A 591 33.51 53.10 40.65
N GLU A 592 33.86 53.69 39.51
CA GLU A 592 33.59 53.17 38.17
C GLU A 592 34.17 51.76 37.97
N ARG A 593 35.38 51.49 38.51
CA ARG A 593 35.97 50.15 38.53
C ARG A 593 35.17 49.17 39.39
N GLU A 594 34.70 49.57 40.56
CA GLU A 594 33.90 48.71 41.44
C GLU A 594 32.50 48.41 40.83
N GLU A 595 31.88 49.39 40.19
CA GLU A 595 30.66 49.20 39.38
C GLU A 595 30.92 48.24 38.20
N GLN A 596 32.03 48.38 37.47
CA GLN A 596 32.42 47.44 36.43
C GLN A 596 32.67 46.02 36.98
N VAL A 597 33.29 45.87 38.15
CA VAL A 597 33.50 44.55 38.78
C VAL A 597 32.17 43.91 39.19
N THR A 598 31.24 44.67 39.80
CA THR A 598 29.92 44.14 40.17
C THR A 598 29.07 43.78 38.95
N SER A 599 29.13 44.57 37.87
CA SER A 599 28.45 44.24 36.60
C SER A 599 29.05 42.98 35.94
N LEU A 600 30.39 42.81 35.95
CA LEU A 600 31.06 41.59 35.49
C LEU A 600 30.64 40.37 36.30
N ASP A 601 30.50 40.48 37.63
CA ASP A 601 30.02 39.36 38.46
C ASP A 601 28.53 39.06 38.26
N MET A 602 27.71 40.05 37.91
CA MET A 602 26.34 39.82 37.45
C MET A 602 26.28 39.14 36.08
N LEU A 603 27.15 39.53 35.14
CA LEU A 603 27.27 38.87 33.84
C LEU A 603 27.77 37.42 33.97
N LYS A 604 28.73 37.13 34.88
CA LYS A 604 29.15 35.75 35.21
C LYS A 604 28.00 34.91 35.75
N LYS A 605 27.15 35.47 36.64
CA LYS A 605 25.95 34.80 37.16
C LYS A 605 24.91 34.55 36.06
N GLN A 606 24.71 35.51 35.16
CA GLN A 606 23.83 35.31 33.99
C GLN A 606 24.37 34.21 33.07
N LEU A 607 25.69 34.21 32.78
CA LEU A 607 26.35 33.20 31.97
C LEU A 607 26.18 31.79 32.56
N THR A 608 26.38 31.59 33.86
CA THR A 608 26.19 30.26 34.49
C THR A 608 24.73 29.83 34.51
N ILE A 609 23.78 30.75 34.69
CA ILE A 609 22.34 30.46 34.54
C ILE A 609 22.00 30.05 33.10
N MET A 610 22.53 30.75 32.09
CA MET A 610 22.31 30.38 30.68
C MET A 610 22.98 29.05 30.32
N GLN A 611 24.17 28.77 30.85
CA GLN A 611 24.86 27.48 30.67
C GLN A 611 24.05 26.33 31.29
N GLN A 612 23.47 26.52 32.49
CA GLN A 612 22.57 25.53 33.09
C GLN A 612 21.27 25.35 32.30
N LYS A 613 20.66 26.43 31.79
CA LYS A 613 19.48 26.35 30.92
C LYS A 613 19.79 25.59 29.64
N LYS A 614 20.94 25.88 29.00
CA LYS A 614 21.43 25.16 27.82
C LYS A 614 21.53 23.66 28.10
N VAL A 615 22.18 23.25 29.20
CA VAL A 615 22.33 21.81 29.54
C VAL A 615 20.98 21.12 29.81
N ARG A 616 19.98 21.82 30.40
CA ARG A 616 18.63 21.27 30.54
C ARG A 616 17.97 21.04 29.18
N ILE A 617 17.99 22.05 28.31
CA ILE A 617 17.42 21.97 26.96
C ILE A 617 18.16 20.91 26.10
N GLU A 618 19.48 20.76 26.23
CA GLU A 618 20.25 19.71 25.56
C GLU A 618 19.88 18.31 26.08
N ASN A 619 19.56 18.16 27.37
CA ASN A 619 19.06 16.90 27.94
C ASN A 619 17.63 16.59 27.51
N GLU A 620 16.75 17.60 27.48
CA GLU A 620 15.37 17.51 26.97
C GLU A 620 15.38 17.09 25.49
N ILE A 621 16.18 17.74 24.63
CA ILE A 621 16.40 17.36 23.23
C ILE A 621 16.96 15.92 23.12
N GLN A 622 17.88 15.51 23.98
CA GLN A 622 18.39 14.14 24.00
C GLN A 622 17.36 13.10 24.47
N GLN A 623 16.32 13.50 25.21
CA GLN A 623 15.19 12.65 25.57
C GLN A 623 14.22 12.53 24.40
N GLU A 624 13.79 13.66 23.81
CA GLU A 624 12.96 13.69 22.59
C GLU A 624 13.58 12.85 21.45
N ILE A 625 14.90 12.93 21.24
CA ILE A 625 15.61 12.12 20.24
C ILE A 625 15.60 10.60 20.56
N LYS A 626 15.45 10.20 21.83
CA LYS A 626 15.27 8.79 22.21
C LYS A 626 13.82 8.35 21.99
N GLU A 627 12.87 9.15 22.45
CA GLU A 627 11.44 8.88 22.29
C GLU A 627 11.04 8.83 20.80
N GLN A 628 11.59 9.72 19.97
CA GLN A 628 11.46 9.66 18.50
C GLN A 628 12.04 8.34 17.92
N LYS A 629 13.18 7.86 18.43
CA LYS A 629 13.77 6.56 18.00
C LYS A 629 13.01 5.35 18.53
N ASP A 630 12.25 5.49 19.60
CA ASP A 630 11.32 4.47 20.10
C ASP A 630 10.06 4.44 19.24
N ILE A 631 9.46 5.61 18.95
CA ILE A 631 8.33 5.77 18.03
C ILE A 631 8.70 5.24 16.64
N GLU A 632 9.87 5.58 16.10
CA GLU A 632 10.36 5.02 14.83
C GLU A 632 10.45 3.48 14.85
N ARG A 633 10.92 2.89 15.97
CA ARG A 633 11.00 1.43 16.12
C ARG A 633 9.60 0.80 16.19
N HIS A 634 8.66 1.42 16.90
CA HIS A 634 7.27 0.99 16.92
C HIS A 634 6.61 1.12 15.54
N MET A 635 6.83 2.22 14.81
CA MET A 635 6.36 2.39 13.43
C MET A 635 6.96 1.34 12.48
N LYS A 636 8.26 1.03 12.61
CA LYS A 636 8.91 -0.03 11.84
C LYS A 636 8.36 -1.41 12.18
N SER A 637 8.01 -1.69 13.45
CA SER A 637 7.30 -2.92 13.82
C SER A 637 5.90 -2.97 13.20
N MET A 638 5.09 -1.93 13.38
CA MET A 638 3.73 -1.84 12.81
C MET A 638 3.76 -1.96 11.28
N SER A 639 4.75 -1.38 10.60
CA SER A 639 4.95 -1.54 9.16
C SER A 639 5.28 -2.99 8.79
N ASN A 640 6.15 -3.66 9.56
CA ASN A 640 6.44 -5.08 9.36
C ASN A 640 5.20 -5.96 9.60
N ASP A 641 4.36 -5.61 10.57
CA ASP A 641 3.12 -6.34 10.90
C ASP A 641 2.02 -6.09 9.85
N LEU A 642 1.93 -4.88 9.28
CA LEU A 642 1.13 -4.60 8.08
C LEU A 642 1.62 -5.35 6.85
N VAL A 643 2.94 -5.49 6.65
CA VAL A 643 3.51 -6.33 5.57
C VAL A 643 3.18 -7.80 5.80
N LYS A 644 3.27 -8.32 7.03
CA LYS A 644 2.82 -9.69 7.37
C LYS A 644 1.32 -9.87 7.07
N LEU A 645 0.48 -8.92 7.47
CA LEU A 645 -0.96 -8.93 7.18
C LEU A 645 -1.22 -8.93 5.67
N ASN A 646 -0.56 -8.07 4.89
CA ASN A 646 -0.70 -8.04 3.44
C ASN A 646 -0.22 -9.35 2.78
N VAL A 647 0.84 -9.99 3.30
CA VAL A 647 1.27 -11.32 2.83
C VAL A 647 0.24 -12.41 3.20
N LEU A 648 -0.39 -12.34 4.37
CA LEU A 648 -1.45 -13.27 4.77
C LEU A 648 -2.74 -13.05 3.98
N ILE A 649 -3.12 -11.79 3.70
CA ILE A 649 -4.24 -11.42 2.84
C ILE A 649 -3.99 -11.92 1.41
N ASN A 650 -2.80 -11.70 0.86
CA ASN A 650 -2.45 -12.18 -0.47
C ASN A 650 -2.46 -13.71 -0.57
N LYS A 651 -2.01 -14.43 0.47
CA LYS A 651 -2.14 -15.91 0.55
C LYS A 651 -3.58 -16.37 0.70
N ASN A 652 -4.39 -15.69 1.50
CA ASN A 652 -5.80 -16.01 1.64
C ASN A 652 -6.57 -15.73 0.35
N ASN A 653 -6.20 -14.66 -0.38
CA ASN A 653 -6.74 -14.34 -1.70
C ASN A 653 -6.30 -15.35 -2.77
N SER A 654 -5.03 -15.80 -2.77
CA SER A 654 -4.57 -16.83 -3.70
C SER A 654 -5.30 -18.15 -3.44
N SER A 655 -5.40 -18.61 -2.18
CA SER A 655 -6.17 -19.80 -1.83
C SER A 655 -7.68 -19.65 -2.05
N PHE A 656 -8.24 -18.44 -1.92
CA PHE A 656 -9.61 -18.16 -2.33
C PHE A 656 -9.78 -18.29 -3.86
N THR A 657 -8.85 -17.79 -4.66
CA THR A 657 -8.89 -17.98 -6.12
C THR A 657 -8.65 -19.43 -6.52
N GLU A 658 -7.75 -20.16 -5.86
CA GLU A 658 -7.52 -21.60 -6.07
C GLU A 658 -8.79 -22.41 -5.77
N LEU A 659 -9.47 -22.12 -4.65
CA LEU A 659 -10.76 -22.72 -4.30
C LEU A 659 -11.89 -22.30 -5.26
N HIS A 660 -11.89 -21.06 -5.73
CA HIS A 660 -12.89 -20.59 -6.69
C HIS A 660 -12.71 -21.25 -8.07
N TYR A 661 -11.48 -21.36 -8.57
CA TYR A 661 -11.18 -22.13 -9.78
C TYR A 661 -11.46 -23.62 -9.59
N GLY A 662 -11.16 -24.20 -8.42
CA GLY A 662 -11.53 -25.58 -8.09
C GLY A 662 -13.04 -25.81 -8.08
N ASN A 663 -13.82 -24.87 -7.53
CA ASN A 663 -15.28 -24.88 -7.60
C ASN A 663 -15.78 -24.75 -9.05
N ILE A 664 -15.21 -23.85 -9.87
CA ILE A 664 -15.57 -23.73 -11.29
C ILE A 664 -15.24 -25.01 -12.07
N ILE A 665 -14.09 -25.66 -11.80
CA ILE A 665 -13.68 -26.91 -12.46
C ILE A 665 -14.65 -28.03 -12.07
N THR A 666 -14.93 -28.21 -10.78
CA THR A 666 -15.86 -29.25 -10.30
C THR A 666 -17.31 -28.97 -10.70
N GLU A 667 -17.76 -27.72 -10.73
CA GLU A 667 -19.06 -27.33 -11.31
C GLU A 667 -19.13 -27.69 -12.80
N ASN A 668 -18.09 -27.42 -13.57
CA ASN A 668 -18.03 -27.83 -14.97
C ASN A 668 -17.96 -29.37 -15.14
N GLU A 669 -17.40 -30.11 -14.18
CA GLU A 669 -17.42 -31.58 -14.14
C GLU A 669 -18.80 -32.12 -13.78
N PHE A 670 -19.52 -31.49 -12.85
CA PHE A 670 -20.93 -31.77 -12.57
C PHE A 670 -21.82 -31.45 -13.79
N VAL A 671 -21.63 -30.32 -14.47
CA VAL A 671 -22.36 -29.98 -15.71
C VAL A 671 -22.02 -30.95 -16.85
N ARG A 672 -20.76 -31.40 -16.98
CA ARG A 672 -20.38 -32.41 -17.99
C ARG A 672 -20.98 -33.78 -17.69
N SER A 673 -20.96 -34.23 -16.45
CA SER A 673 -21.55 -35.53 -16.05
C SER A 673 -23.07 -35.51 -16.06
N LEU A 674 -23.71 -34.38 -15.72
CA LEU A 674 -25.14 -34.17 -15.88
C LEU A 674 -25.53 -34.23 -17.36
N LYS A 675 -24.81 -33.55 -18.26
CA LYS A 675 -25.03 -33.64 -19.72
C LYS A 675 -24.79 -35.04 -20.30
N ALA A 676 -23.86 -35.81 -19.72
CA ALA A 676 -23.67 -37.22 -20.09
C ALA A 676 -24.88 -38.05 -19.68
N ALA A 677 -25.36 -37.91 -18.44
CA ALA A 677 -26.57 -38.58 -17.95
C ALA A 677 -27.85 -38.15 -18.68
N GLU A 678 -27.97 -36.87 -19.10
CA GLU A 678 -29.04 -36.40 -19.99
C GLU A 678 -28.99 -37.11 -21.35
N LYS A 679 -27.80 -37.21 -21.96
CA LYS A 679 -27.61 -37.93 -23.23
C LYS A 679 -27.92 -39.42 -23.11
N GLU A 680 -27.45 -40.08 -22.05
CA GLU A 680 -27.79 -41.47 -21.74
C GLU A 680 -29.31 -41.65 -21.54
N SER A 681 -29.96 -40.70 -20.83
CA SER A 681 -31.42 -40.71 -20.65
C SER A 681 -32.18 -40.51 -21.97
N ILE A 682 -31.68 -39.67 -22.88
CA ILE A 682 -32.26 -39.48 -24.22
C ILE A 682 -32.09 -40.76 -25.05
N GLU A 683 -30.90 -41.35 -25.09
CA GLU A 683 -30.67 -42.63 -25.80
C GLU A 683 -31.52 -43.77 -25.25
N MET A 684 -31.77 -43.81 -23.94
CA MET A 684 -32.68 -44.79 -23.33
C MET A 684 -34.15 -44.50 -23.64
N GLN A 685 -34.54 -43.23 -23.75
CA GLN A 685 -35.89 -42.83 -24.18
C GLN A 685 -36.12 -43.12 -25.68
N GLU A 686 -35.10 -42.94 -26.53
CA GLU A 686 -35.11 -43.34 -27.94
C GLU A 686 -35.27 -44.86 -28.05
N LYS A 687 -34.44 -45.66 -27.36
CA LYS A 687 -34.59 -47.13 -27.29
C LYS A 687 -35.99 -47.53 -26.77
N HIS A 688 -36.54 -46.80 -25.79
CA HIS A 688 -37.90 -47.06 -25.31
C HIS A 688 -38.98 -46.77 -26.35
N SER A 689 -38.86 -45.68 -27.12
CA SER A 689 -39.76 -45.40 -28.25
C SER A 689 -39.67 -46.45 -29.36
N GLN A 690 -38.46 -46.90 -29.71
CA GLN A 690 -38.26 -48.00 -30.67
C GLN A 690 -38.95 -49.29 -30.20
N LEU A 691 -38.81 -49.66 -28.93
CA LEU A 691 -39.50 -50.81 -28.33
C LEU A 691 -41.03 -50.63 -28.27
N ILE A 692 -41.55 -49.40 -28.15
CA ILE A 692 -42.99 -49.11 -28.27
C ILE A 692 -43.45 -49.31 -29.71
N GLU A 693 -42.75 -48.75 -30.70
CA GLU A 693 -43.09 -48.94 -32.11
C GLU A 693 -43.01 -50.42 -32.52
N GLU A 694 -42.01 -51.16 -32.07
CA GLU A 694 -41.88 -52.60 -32.30
C GLU A 694 -43.03 -53.38 -31.65
N LYS A 695 -43.40 -53.04 -30.41
CA LYS A 695 -44.57 -53.61 -29.74
C LYS A 695 -45.87 -53.30 -30.51
N GLU A 696 -46.04 -52.09 -31.04
CA GLU A 696 -47.22 -51.73 -31.83
C GLU A 696 -47.24 -52.44 -33.20
N ARG A 697 -46.10 -52.55 -33.88
CA ARG A 697 -45.92 -53.38 -35.10
C ARG A 697 -46.30 -54.84 -34.83
N LEU A 698 -45.82 -55.41 -33.73
CA LEU A 698 -46.13 -56.77 -33.31
C LEU A 698 -47.62 -56.95 -32.95
N LEU A 699 -48.22 -56.01 -32.21
CA LEU A 699 -49.65 -56.03 -31.90
C LEU A 699 -50.52 -55.95 -33.16
N ASN A 700 -50.17 -55.09 -34.13
CA ASN A 700 -50.86 -55.03 -35.41
C ASN A 700 -50.74 -56.36 -36.17
N SER A 701 -49.54 -56.97 -36.22
CA SER A 701 -49.35 -58.29 -36.84
C SER A 701 -50.13 -59.42 -36.15
N LEU A 702 -50.32 -59.33 -34.83
CA LEU A 702 -51.14 -60.25 -34.05
C LEU A 702 -52.62 -60.10 -34.41
N VAL A 703 -53.12 -58.86 -34.45
CA VAL A 703 -54.51 -58.56 -34.86
C VAL A 703 -54.77 -58.99 -36.30
N GLU A 704 -53.81 -58.82 -37.22
CA GLU A 704 -53.89 -59.35 -38.58
C GLU A 704 -53.95 -60.89 -38.61
N ALA A 705 -53.12 -61.57 -37.80
CA ALA A 705 -53.15 -63.02 -37.67
C ALA A 705 -54.49 -63.54 -37.09
N GLU A 706 -55.03 -62.87 -36.08
CA GLU A 706 -56.36 -63.15 -35.52
C GLU A 706 -57.47 -62.98 -36.59
N HIS A 707 -57.41 -61.92 -37.40
CA HIS A 707 -58.33 -61.75 -38.53
C HIS A 707 -58.20 -62.88 -39.56
N GLN A 708 -56.99 -63.35 -39.87
CA GLN A 708 -56.82 -64.51 -40.76
C GLN A 708 -57.39 -65.80 -40.15
N ILE A 709 -57.19 -66.04 -38.85
CA ILE A 709 -57.78 -67.20 -38.14
C ILE A 709 -59.31 -67.15 -38.25
N MET A 710 -59.93 -66.02 -37.91
CA MET A 710 -61.39 -65.81 -38.00
C MET A 710 -61.94 -65.99 -39.43
N LEU A 711 -61.16 -65.65 -40.47
CA LEU A 711 -61.52 -65.90 -41.87
C LEU A 711 -61.41 -67.38 -42.24
N TRP A 712 -60.44 -68.12 -41.70
CA TRP A 712 -60.30 -69.56 -41.92
C TRP A 712 -61.35 -70.37 -41.16
N GLU A 713 -61.73 -69.98 -39.94
CA GLU A 713 -62.82 -70.61 -39.20
C GLU A 713 -64.17 -70.48 -39.94
N LYS A 714 -64.49 -69.29 -40.45
CA LYS A 714 -65.70 -69.07 -41.27
C LYS A 714 -65.71 -69.93 -42.54
N LYS A 715 -64.57 -70.05 -43.24
CA LYS A 715 -64.44 -70.98 -44.39
C LYS A 715 -64.64 -72.44 -43.98
N LEU A 716 -64.06 -72.86 -42.84
CA LEU A 716 -64.19 -74.21 -42.32
C LEU A 716 -65.65 -74.53 -41.95
N GLN A 717 -66.37 -73.58 -41.34
CA GLN A 717 -67.78 -73.75 -41.00
C GLN A 717 -68.66 -73.89 -42.25
N LEU A 718 -68.50 -73.00 -43.25
CA LEU A 718 -69.23 -73.10 -44.52
C LEU A 718 -69.00 -74.44 -45.24
N THR A 719 -67.77 -75.00 -45.20
CA THR A 719 -67.49 -76.31 -45.81
C THR A 719 -68.05 -77.49 -45.01
N LYS A 720 -68.23 -77.37 -43.69
CA LYS A 720 -68.96 -78.35 -42.86
C LYS A 720 -70.45 -78.34 -43.18
N GLU A 721 -71.06 -77.16 -43.22
CA GLU A 721 -72.48 -76.96 -43.55
C GLU A 721 -72.79 -77.47 -44.97
N MET A 722 -71.99 -77.07 -45.97
CA MET A 722 -72.11 -77.54 -47.35
C MET A 722 -72.00 -79.07 -47.48
N ARG A 723 -71.13 -79.73 -46.70
CA ARG A 723 -71.03 -81.19 -46.68
C ARG A 723 -72.29 -81.82 -46.09
N SER A 724 -72.78 -81.30 -44.95
CA SER A 724 -73.98 -81.83 -44.28
C SER A 724 -75.25 -81.76 -45.14
N ALA A 725 -75.33 -80.81 -46.08
CA ALA A 725 -76.43 -80.72 -47.04
C ALA A 725 -76.35 -81.77 -48.17
N VAL A 726 -75.14 -82.22 -48.53
CA VAL A 726 -74.90 -83.18 -49.63
C VAL A 726 -75.09 -84.63 -49.17
N ASP A 727 -74.69 -84.97 -47.94
CA ASP A 727 -74.68 -86.34 -47.43
C ASP A 727 -76.05 -86.81 -46.85
N SER A 728 -77.17 -86.37 -47.43
CA SER A 728 -78.52 -86.76 -46.99
C SER A 728 -79.12 -87.90 -47.84
N GLU A 729 -79.31 -89.08 -47.22
CA GLU A 729 -79.73 -90.31 -47.92
C GLU A 729 -81.21 -90.32 -48.37
N ARG A 730 -81.52 -89.75 -49.53
CA ARG A 730 -82.89 -89.77 -50.08
C ARG A 730 -82.98 -89.96 -51.60
N GLY A 731 -82.48 -91.10 -52.13
CA GLY A 731 -82.63 -91.39 -53.56
C GLY A 731 -82.19 -92.75 -54.15
N GLN A 732 -81.65 -93.72 -53.39
CA GLN A 732 -81.00 -94.91 -54.00
C GLN A 732 -81.91 -96.11 -54.36
N GLY A 733 -83.20 -96.10 -54.00
CA GLY A 733 -84.06 -97.29 -54.10
C GLY A 733 -84.47 -97.71 -55.53
N GLU A 734 -84.98 -96.76 -56.32
CA GLU A 734 -85.79 -97.06 -57.51
C GLU A 734 -84.97 -97.56 -58.73
N ILE A 735 -83.72 -97.12 -58.84
CA ILE A 735 -82.83 -97.34 -59.99
C ILE A 735 -82.50 -98.84 -60.23
N ARG A 736 -82.65 -99.69 -59.21
CA ARG A 736 -82.33 -101.13 -59.29
C ARG A 736 -83.48 -101.97 -59.87
N ALA A 737 -84.73 -101.55 -59.72
CA ALA A 737 -85.90 -102.32 -60.15
C ALA A 737 -86.08 -102.36 -61.68
N MET A 738 -85.91 -101.20 -62.35
CA MET A 738 -86.22 -101.07 -63.79
C MET A 738 -85.29 -101.88 -64.72
N LYS A 739 -84.15 -102.37 -64.23
CA LYS A 739 -83.16 -103.10 -65.07
C LYS A 739 -83.49 -104.58 -65.29
N ALA A 740 -84.36 -105.18 -64.49
CA ALA A 740 -84.65 -106.62 -64.57
C ALA A 740 -85.63 -106.97 -65.72
N GLU A 741 -86.63 -106.13 -65.96
CA GLU A 741 -87.78 -106.52 -66.82
C GLU A 741 -87.50 -106.34 -68.32
N ILE A 742 -86.64 -105.38 -68.68
CA ILE A 742 -86.30 -105.02 -70.07
C ILE A 742 -85.78 -106.23 -70.88
N HIS A 743 -85.09 -107.18 -70.24
CA HIS A 743 -84.48 -108.31 -70.96
C HIS A 743 -85.48 -109.43 -71.30
N ARG A 744 -86.61 -109.53 -70.60
CA ARG A 744 -87.62 -110.59 -70.84
C ARG A 744 -88.49 -110.32 -72.08
N MET A 745 -88.79 -109.06 -72.38
CA MET A 745 -89.65 -108.70 -73.52
C MET A 745 -88.97 -108.91 -74.89
N GLN A 746 -87.63 -108.85 -74.95
CA GLN A 746 -86.89 -108.85 -76.21
C GLN A 746 -87.00 -110.17 -77.00
N VAL A 747 -87.21 -111.32 -76.32
CA VAL A 747 -87.24 -112.65 -76.99
C VAL A 747 -88.60 -112.96 -77.61
N ARG A 748 -89.72 -112.62 -76.96
CA ARG A 748 -91.08 -112.93 -77.47
C ARG A 748 -91.48 -112.12 -78.71
N TYR A 749 -90.87 -110.96 -78.93
CA TYR A 749 -91.10 -110.11 -80.10
C TYR A 749 -90.72 -110.79 -81.44
N GLY A 750 -89.77 -111.74 -81.43
CA GLY A 750 -89.17 -112.28 -82.65
C GLY A 750 -90.05 -113.24 -83.48
N GLN A 751 -91.15 -113.76 -82.93
CA GLN A 751 -91.92 -114.87 -83.54
C GLN A 751 -93.29 -114.45 -84.11
N LEU A 752 -94.04 -113.59 -83.43
CA LEU A 752 -95.43 -113.23 -83.82
C LEU A 752 -95.55 -112.10 -84.86
N MET A 753 -94.44 -111.56 -85.35
CA MET A 753 -94.41 -110.54 -86.42
C MET A 753 -94.36 -111.11 -87.85
N LYS A 754 -94.00 -112.39 -88.04
CA LYS A 754 -93.47 -112.83 -89.35
C LYS A 754 -94.48 -113.12 -90.45
N GLN A 755 -95.74 -113.47 -90.15
CA GLN A 755 -96.69 -113.91 -91.19
C GLN A 755 -98.11 -113.34 -91.03
N GLN A 756 -98.95 -113.89 -90.14
CA GLN A 756 -100.41 -113.82 -90.32
C GLN A 756 -101.11 -112.54 -89.84
N GLU A 757 -100.38 -111.49 -89.49
CA GLU A 757 -100.95 -110.14 -89.44
C GLU A 757 -100.29 -109.17 -90.42
N LYS A 758 -99.27 -109.58 -91.19
CA LYS A 758 -98.60 -108.73 -92.20
C LYS A 758 -99.55 -108.19 -93.30
N MET A 759 -100.75 -108.76 -93.43
CA MET A 759 -101.77 -108.30 -94.39
C MET A 759 -102.99 -107.65 -93.70
N ILE A 760 -103.39 -108.14 -92.52
CA ILE A 760 -104.58 -107.65 -91.79
C ILE A 760 -104.22 -106.47 -90.87
N ARG A 761 -103.06 -106.53 -90.19
CA ARG A 761 -102.47 -105.41 -89.44
C ARG A 761 -102.11 -104.27 -90.38
N ASP A 762 -101.70 -104.53 -91.62
CA ASP A 762 -101.39 -103.46 -92.58
C ASP A 762 -102.64 -102.63 -92.95
N MET A 763 -103.83 -103.25 -93.03
CA MET A 763 -105.12 -102.55 -93.15
C MET A 763 -105.53 -101.83 -91.86
N GLU A 764 -105.59 -102.50 -90.71
CA GLU A 764 -106.05 -101.88 -89.45
C GLU A 764 -105.09 -100.79 -88.97
N ALA A 765 -103.78 -101.03 -89.08
CA ALA A 765 -102.76 -100.04 -88.82
C ALA A 765 -102.71 -98.94 -89.89
N SER A 766 -103.54 -98.91 -90.95
CA SER A 766 -103.73 -97.66 -91.73
C SER A 766 -104.57 -96.64 -90.93
N VAL A 767 -105.59 -97.11 -90.20
CA VAL A 767 -106.41 -96.28 -89.29
C VAL A 767 -105.59 -95.92 -88.05
N SER A 768 -104.95 -96.90 -87.40
CA SER A 768 -104.07 -96.61 -86.26
C SER A 768 -102.78 -95.89 -86.65
N ARG A 769 -102.38 -95.85 -87.94
CA ARG A 769 -101.36 -94.90 -88.42
C ARG A 769 -101.87 -93.46 -88.37
N ARG A 770 -103.15 -93.17 -88.64
CA ARG A 770 -103.71 -91.82 -88.44
C ARG A 770 -103.74 -91.44 -86.94
N GLU A 771 -104.21 -92.33 -86.07
CA GLU A 771 -104.13 -92.11 -84.61
C GLU A 771 -102.69 -91.88 -84.14
N ALA A 772 -101.75 -92.74 -84.55
CA ALA A 772 -100.35 -92.67 -84.17
C ALA A 772 -99.56 -91.56 -84.91
N ILE A 773 -100.12 -90.91 -85.93
CA ILE A 773 -99.57 -89.69 -86.54
C ILE A 773 -100.03 -88.47 -85.73
N ALA A 774 -101.29 -88.42 -85.29
CA ALA A 774 -101.76 -87.38 -84.37
C ALA A 774 -100.92 -87.36 -83.06
N ILE A 775 -100.80 -88.52 -82.40
CA ILE A 775 -100.03 -88.68 -81.15
C ILE A 775 -98.52 -88.44 -81.36
N ARG A 776 -97.98 -88.65 -82.58
CA ARG A 776 -96.57 -88.40 -82.89
C ARG A 776 -96.29 -86.95 -83.29
N GLY A 777 -97.29 -86.21 -83.76
CA GLY A 777 -97.19 -84.78 -84.06
C GLY A 777 -96.89 -83.94 -82.82
N GLU A 778 -97.50 -84.28 -81.67
CA GLU A 778 -97.27 -83.60 -80.39
C GLU A 778 -95.86 -83.82 -79.82
N GLY A 779 -95.15 -84.89 -80.25
CA GLY A 779 -93.93 -85.38 -79.60
C GLY A 779 -92.58 -85.03 -80.25
N GLN A 780 -92.54 -84.37 -81.41
CA GLN A 780 -91.28 -84.16 -82.16
C GLN A 780 -90.62 -82.78 -82.02
N SER A 781 -91.18 -81.85 -81.25
CA SER A 781 -90.51 -80.56 -81.00
C SER A 781 -89.46 -80.67 -79.88
N LYS A 782 -88.19 -80.44 -80.22
CA LYS A 782 -86.98 -80.22 -79.36
C LYS A 782 -86.12 -81.46 -78.98
N THR A 783 -85.06 -81.73 -79.75
CA THR A 783 -83.63 -81.81 -79.32
C THR A 783 -82.73 -82.37 -80.45
N ASP A 784 -81.47 -81.91 -80.59
CA ASP A 784 -80.62 -82.32 -81.72
C ASP A 784 -79.08 -82.26 -81.50
N LYS A 785 -78.40 -83.44 -81.50
CA LYS A 785 -76.94 -83.71 -81.75
C LYS A 785 -75.91 -83.08 -80.74
N LYS A 786 -74.62 -83.45 -80.65
CA LYS A 786 -73.61 -84.18 -81.49
C LYS A 786 -72.70 -85.15 -80.67
N ARG A 787 -71.73 -85.83 -81.33
CA ARG A 787 -70.68 -86.76 -80.79
C ARG A 787 -69.29 -86.47 -81.41
N LEU A 788 -68.21 -87.06 -80.85
CA LEU A 788 -66.80 -86.98 -81.32
C LEU A 788 -66.06 -88.34 -81.35
N THR A 789 -64.80 -88.37 -81.84
CA THR A 789 -64.15 -89.56 -82.43
C THR A 789 -62.66 -89.76 -82.04
N LYS A 790 -61.96 -90.71 -82.68
CA LYS A 790 -60.75 -91.40 -82.16
C LYS A 790 -59.43 -90.63 -82.22
N SER A 791 -59.35 -89.50 -82.92
CA SER A 791 -58.16 -88.64 -83.06
C SER A 791 -57.66 -88.07 -81.73
N ASP A 792 -58.61 -87.72 -80.87
CA ASP A 792 -58.40 -86.76 -79.78
C ASP A 792 -57.51 -87.34 -78.66
N PHE A 793 -57.49 -88.68 -78.54
CA PHE A 793 -56.63 -89.44 -77.63
C PHE A 793 -55.13 -89.31 -77.95
N HIS A 794 -54.75 -89.17 -79.22
CA HIS A 794 -53.32 -89.07 -79.58
C HIS A 794 -52.76 -87.69 -79.26
N HIS A 795 -53.54 -86.63 -79.51
CA HIS A 795 -53.15 -85.26 -79.15
C HIS A 795 -53.01 -85.09 -77.63
N LYS A 796 -53.99 -85.57 -76.85
CA LYS A 796 -53.92 -85.61 -75.36
C LYS A 796 -52.65 -86.30 -74.87
N LYS A 797 -52.24 -87.41 -75.50
CA LYS A 797 -51.05 -88.18 -75.10
C LYS A 797 -49.74 -87.44 -75.38
N GLN A 798 -49.67 -86.56 -76.39
CA GLN A 798 -48.52 -85.67 -76.61
C GLN A 798 -48.53 -84.45 -75.67
N GLU A 799 -49.70 -83.84 -75.42
CA GLU A 799 -49.83 -82.74 -74.45
C GLU A 799 -49.37 -83.16 -73.05
N LEU A 800 -49.82 -84.34 -72.58
CA LEU A 800 -49.42 -84.89 -71.28
C LEU A 800 -47.92 -85.16 -71.21
N ARG A 801 -47.29 -85.62 -72.29
CA ARG A 801 -45.82 -85.83 -72.33
C ARG A 801 -45.04 -84.53 -72.24
N LYS A 802 -45.46 -83.46 -72.93
CA LYS A 802 -44.84 -82.13 -72.80
C LYS A 802 -44.97 -81.59 -71.37
N LYS A 803 -46.18 -81.65 -70.80
CA LYS A 803 -46.43 -81.20 -69.42
C LYS A 803 -45.60 -81.98 -68.39
N ILE A 804 -45.42 -83.30 -68.56
CA ILE A 804 -44.53 -84.09 -67.70
C ILE A 804 -43.08 -83.56 -67.79
N THR A 805 -42.53 -83.34 -68.99
CA THR A 805 -41.17 -82.79 -69.14
C THR A 805 -41.02 -81.36 -68.61
N GLU A 806 -42.05 -80.52 -68.69
CA GLU A 806 -42.08 -79.19 -68.09
C GLU A 806 -42.11 -79.28 -66.56
N THR A 807 -42.95 -80.15 -65.98
CA THR A 807 -42.95 -80.38 -64.53
C THR A 807 -41.65 -80.98 -64.00
N GLN A 808 -40.94 -81.80 -64.79
CA GLN A 808 -39.62 -82.31 -64.40
C GLN A 808 -38.53 -81.24 -64.44
N LYS A 809 -38.56 -80.30 -65.40
CA LYS A 809 -37.67 -79.13 -65.36
C LYS A 809 -37.96 -78.24 -64.16
N ASN A 810 -39.23 -77.87 -63.96
CA ASN A 810 -39.62 -77.04 -62.83
C ASN A 810 -39.26 -77.70 -61.49
N ALA A 811 -39.37 -79.03 -61.35
CA ALA A 811 -38.90 -79.75 -60.17
C ALA A 811 -37.36 -79.72 -60.01
N GLN A 812 -36.59 -79.81 -61.10
CA GLN A 812 -35.14 -79.68 -61.05
C GLN A 812 -34.68 -78.26 -60.69
N ASP A 813 -35.38 -77.23 -61.18
CA ASP A 813 -35.06 -75.84 -60.86
C ASP A 813 -35.52 -75.46 -59.43
N CYS A 814 -36.66 -75.98 -58.96
CA CYS A 814 -37.01 -75.93 -57.54
C CYS A 814 -35.97 -76.64 -56.65
N ASN A 815 -35.42 -77.78 -57.06
CA ASN A 815 -34.37 -78.46 -56.30
C ASN A 815 -33.06 -77.68 -56.24
N LYS A 816 -32.72 -76.87 -57.26
CA LYS A 816 -31.58 -75.94 -57.18
C LYS A 816 -31.85 -74.83 -56.17
N ILE A 817 -33.03 -74.22 -56.23
CA ILE A 817 -33.46 -73.17 -55.29
C ILE A 817 -33.48 -73.73 -53.85
N ILE A 818 -33.89 -74.98 -53.65
CA ILE A 818 -33.81 -75.65 -52.34
C ILE A 818 -32.36 -75.81 -51.89
N LEU A 819 -31.43 -76.26 -52.74
CA LEU A 819 -30.00 -76.36 -52.39
C LEU A 819 -29.37 -74.99 -52.10
N GLU A 820 -29.77 -73.94 -52.83
CA GLU A 820 -29.35 -72.56 -52.58
C GLU A 820 -29.89 -72.03 -51.23
N LEU A 821 -31.16 -72.31 -50.93
CA LEU A 821 -31.79 -72.01 -49.63
C LEU A 821 -31.19 -72.82 -48.47
N GLU A 822 -30.85 -74.10 -48.67
CA GLU A 822 -30.14 -74.92 -47.67
C GLU A 822 -28.73 -74.39 -47.43
N SER A 823 -28.02 -73.94 -48.48
CA SER A 823 -26.68 -73.35 -48.35
C SER A 823 -26.67 -72.00 -47.63
N THR A 824 -27.71 -71.17 -47.86
CA THR A 824 -27.88 -69.87 -47.18
C THR A 824 -28.43 -70.03 -45.78
N GLN A 825 -29.29 -71.02 -45.53
CA GLN A 825 -29.69 -71.42 -44.17
C GLN A 825 -28.48 -71.93 -43.36
N ALA A 826 -27.59 -72.71 -43.98
CA ALA A 826 -26.37 -73.18 -43.34
C ALA A 826 -25.44 -72.01 -42.97
N SER A 827 -25.14 -71.09 -43.89
CA SER A 827 -24.28 -69.94 -43.60
C SER A 827 -24.89 -68.97 -42.58
N LEU A 828 -26.21 -68.72 -42.65
CA LEU A 828 -26.91 -67.95 -41.63
C LEU A 828 -26.86 -68.64 -40.26
N SER A 829 -27.05 -69.96 -40.19
CA SER A 829 -26.97 -70.71 -38.92
C SER A 829 -25.57 -70.69 -38.29
N ALA A 830 -24.51 -70.67 -39.11
CA ALA A 830 -23.14 -70.49 -38.64
C ALA A 830 -22.95 -69.08 -38.07
N SER A 831 -23.37 -68.03 -38.79
CA SER A 831 -23.28 -66.65 -38.31
C SER A 831 -24.14 -66.40 -37.05
N PHE A 832 -25.27 -67.10 -36.92
CA PHE A 832 -26.11 -67.06 -35.72
C PHE A 832 -25.40 -67.72 -34.53
N LEU A 833 -24.72 -68.85 -34.73
CA LEU A 833 -23.93 -69.50 -33.67
C LEU A 833 -22.72 -68.64 -33.24
N GLU A 834 -22.04 -67.97 -34.17
CA GLU A 834 -20.99 -67.00 -33.85
C GLU A 834 -21.54 -65.84 -33.02
N LYS A 835 -22.66 -65.23 -33.43
CA LYS A 835 -23.30 -64.16 -32.65
C LYS A 835 -23.90 -64.63 -31.32
N GLN A 836 -24.34 -65.89 -31.23
CA GLN A 836 -24.77 -66.49 -29.95
C GLN A 836 -23.57 -66.71 -29.00
N GLN A 837 -22.38 -67.02 -29.53
CA GLN A 837 -21.16 -67.10 -28.73
C GLN A 837 -20.65 -65.72 -28.31
N GLU A 838 -20.64 -64.72 -29.20
CA GLU A 838 -20.33 -63.32 -28.85
C GLU A 838 -21.26 -62.79 -27.75
N MET A 839 -22.57 -63.00 -27.88
CA MET A 839 -23.55 -62.63 -26.86
C MET A 839 -23.33 -63.39 -25.55
N GLY A 840 -22.96 -64.68 -25.60
CA GLY A 840 -22.62 -65.46 -24.40
C GLY A 840 -21.39 -64.89 -23.67
N MET A 841 -20.34 -64.51 -24.40
CA MET A 841 -19.15 -63.88 -23.81
C MET A 841 -19.50 -62.53 -23.18
N LEU A 842 -20.17 -61.64 -23.92
CA LEU A 842 -20.62 -60.33 -23.42
C LEU A 842 -21.55 -60.45 -22.21
N GLN A 843 -22.39 -61.49 -22.15
CA GLN A 843 -23.24 -61.74 -21.00
C GLN A 843 -22.43 -62.20 -19.77
N THR A 844 -21.42 -63.06 -19.94
CA THR A 844 -20.50 -63.39 -18.83
C THR A 844 -19.65 -62.21 -18.35
N GLU A 845 -19.31 -61.28 -19.25
CA GLU A 845 -18.66 -60.02 -18.87
C GLU A 845 -19.62 -59.08 -18.12
N SER A 846 -20.89 -59.00 -18.54
CA SER A 846 -21.94 -58.26 -17.82
C SER A 846 -22.18 -58.83 -16.42
N ASP A 847 -22.41 -60.13 -16.29
CA ASP A 847 -22.61 -60.81 -15.00
C ASP A 847 -21.39 -60.62 -14.08
N GLY A 848 -20.19 -60.65 -14.65
CA GLY A 848 -18.93 -60.33 -13.97
C GLY A 848 -18.88 -58.90 -13.43
N LEU A 849 -19.22 -57.91 -14.27
CA LEU A 849 -19.29 -56.50 -13.88
C LEU A 849 -20.38 -56.25 -12.84
N ASP A 850 -21.58 -56.83 -12.99
CA ASP A 850 -22.67 -56.69 -12.03
C ASP A 850 -22.28 -57.23 -10.65
N SER A 851 -21.69 -58.42 -10.58
CA SER A 851 -21.15 -58.99 -9.32
C SER A 851 -20.08 -58.09 -8.67
N HIS A 852 -19.26 -57.40 -9.49
CA HIS A 852 -18.30 -56.41 -9.01
C HIS A 852 -19.01 -55.16 -8.46
N THR A 853 -20.06 -54.66 -9.12
CA THR A 853 -20.84 -53.52 -8.59
C THR A 853 -21.56 -53.88 -7.30
N GLU A 854 -22.06 -55.10 -7.13
CA GLU A 854 -22.66 -55.58 -5.89
C GLU A 854 -21.63 -55.65 -4.75
N CYS A 855 -20.43 -56.17 -5.02
CA CYS A 855 -19.32 -56.15 -4.07
C CYS A 855 -18.97 -54.72 -3.62
N LEU A 856 -18.88 -53.77 -4.56
CA LEU A 856 -18.63 -52.35 -4.26
C LEU A 856 -19.80 -51.69 -3.51
N ARG A 857 -21.05 -52.00 -3.84
CA ARG A 857 -22.26 -51.53 -3.13
C ARG A 857 -22.27 -52.02 -1.68
N ASN A 858 -21.89 -53.28 -1.43
CA ASN A 858 -21.84 -53.86 -0.09
C ASN A 858 -20.65 -53.30 0.72
N LYS A 859 -19.47 -53.10 0.12
CA LYS A 859 -18.35 -52.38 0.75
C LYS A 859 -18.72 -50.92 1.08
N LYS A 860 -19.42 -50.21 0.19
CA LYS A 860 -19.93 -48.85 0.46
C LYS A 860 -20.92 -48.83 1.64
N ARG A 861 -21.82 -49.81 1.74
CA ARG A 861 -22.73 -49.98 2.88
C ARG A 861 -21.97 -50.24 4.18
N TRP A 862 -20.96 -51.12 4.17
CA TRP A 862 -20.14 -51.41 5.35
C TRP A 862 -19.37 -50.18 5.85
N ASN A 863 -18.65 -49.50 4.95
CA ASN A 863 -17.89 -48.30 5.31
C ASN A 863 -18.79 -47.20 5.91
N LEU A 864 -20.03 -47.07 5.42
CA LEU A 864 -21.00 -46.12 5.97
C LEU A 864 -21.49 -46.53 7.36
N LEU A 865 -21.70 -47.84 7.62
CA LEU A 865 -22.00 -48.36 8.96
C LEU A 865 -20.83 -48.20 9.94
N GLU A 866 -19.57 -48.35 9.47
CA GLU A 866 -18.39 -48.05 10.27
C GLU A 866 -18.26 -46.55 10.58
N ILE A 867 -18.49 -45.67 9.60
CA ILE A 867 -18.49 -44.22 9.82
C ILE A 867 -19.56 -43.84 10.87
N VAL A 868 -20.75 -44.44 10.83
CA VAL A 868 -21.79 -44.24 11.85
C VAL A 868 -21.36 -44.80 13.22
N ALA A 869 -20.66 -45.93 13.26
CA ALA A 869 -20.08 -46.47 14.49
C ALA A 869 -18.97 -45.56 15.08
N TYR A 870 -18.11 -44.98 14.25
CA TYR A 870 -17.08 -44.04 14.67
C TYR A 870 -17.68 -42.69 15.10
N GLN A 871 -18.70 -42.18 14.41
CA GLN A 871 -19.42 -40.97 14.81
C GLN A 871 -20.21 -41.16 16.11
N THR A 872 -20.81 -42.33 16.36
CA THR A 872 -21.48 -42.61 17.64
C THR A 872 -20.47 -42.79 18.77
N ARG A 873 -19.35 -43.48 18.53
CA ARG A 873 -18.22 -43.55 19.48
C ARG A 873 -17.63 -42.17 19.77
N GLN A 874 -17.50 -41.30 18.78
CA GLN A 874 -17.07 -39.91 18.95
C GLN A 874 -18.05 -39.12 19.82
N LYS A 875 -19.36 -39.20 19.55
CA LYS A 875 -20.40 -38.56 20.36
C LYS A 875 -20.39 -39.06 21.82
N GLN A 876 -20.15 -40.36 22.04
CA GLN A 876 -19.99 -40.93 23.38
C GLN A 876 -18.73 -40.39 24.08
N LEU A 877 -17.56 -40.40 23.41
CA LEU A 877 -16.31 -39.85 23.95
C LEU A 877 -16.40 -38.33 24.21
N GLN A 878 -17.17 -37.60 23.40
CA GLN A 878 -17.45 -36.19 23.60
C GLN A 878 -18.39 -35.97 24.79
N ALA A 879 -19.44 -36.77 24.96
CA ALA A 879 -20.28 -36.75 26.16
C ALA A 879 -19.50 -37.13 27.45
N VAL A 880 -18.45 -37.96 27.34
CA VAL A 880 -17.52 -38.24 28.45
C VAL A 880 -16.69 -36.98 28.78
N LYS A 881 -16.11 -36.30 27.77
CA LYS A 881 -15.39 -35.03 27.97
C LYS A 881 -16.28 -33.92 28.55
N GLU A 882 -17.56 -33.91 28.21
CA GLU A 882 -18.55 -32.96 28.73
C GLU A 882 -19.16 -33.38 30.08
N GLY A 883 -18.75 -34.52 30.66
CA GLY A 883 -19.25 -35.02 31.96
C GLY A 883 -20.71 -35.53 31.95
N LYS A 884 -21.33 -35.64 30.77
CA LYS A 884 -22.75 -36.01 30.59
C LYS A 884 -22.97 -37.51 30.33
N TYR A 885 -21.91 -38.27 30.09
CA TYR A 885 -22.01 -39.68 29.75
C TYR A 885 -22.29 -40.54 31.00
N THR A 886 -23.43 -41.22 31.01
CA THR A 886 -23.79 -42.20 32.05
C THR A 886 -23.28 -43.59 31.65
N PRO A 887 -22.32 -44.20 32.37
CA PRO A 887 -21.84 -45.54 32.04
C PRO A 887 -22.91 -46.60 32.33
N LEU A 888 -23.23 -47.44 31.33
CA LEU A 888 -24.25 -48.48 31.42
C LEU A 888 -23.88 -49.60 32.41
N CYS A 889 -22.58 -49.89 32.56
CA CYS A 889 -22.02 -50.82 33.54
C CYS A 889 -21.10 -50.03 34.49
N ARG A 890 -21.21 -50.27 35.81
CA ARG A 890 -20.43 -49.56 36.84
C ARG A 890 -19.33 -50.40 37.50
N SER A 891 -19.23 -51.68 37.19
CA SER A 891 -18.11 -52.57 37.55
C SER A 891 -17.57 -53.25 36.30
N GLU A 892 -16.30 -53.70 36.33
CA GLU A 892 -15.72 -54.48 35.25
C GLU A 892 -16.43 -55.83 35.04
N GLU A 893 -17.01 -56.40 36.09
CA GLU A 893 -17.72 -57.68 36.06
C GLU A 893 -19.00 -57.56 35.24
N ALA A 894 -19.83 -56.54 35.50
CA ALA A 894 -21.02 -56.25 34.72
C ALA A 894 -20.69 -55.90 33.25
N TRP A 895 -19.53 -55.26 33.02
CA TRP A 895 -19.04 -55.00 31.66
C TRP A 895 -18.60 -56.28 30.95
N ARG A 896 -17.86 -57.18 31.62
CA ARG A 896 -17.47 -58.49 31.07
C ARG A 896 -18.69 -59.37 30.79
N GLU A 897 -19.70 -59.37 31.66
CA GLU A 897 -20.97 -60.04 31.41
C GLU A 897 -21.70 -59.53 30.16
N GLU A 898 -21.88 -58.22 30.00
CA GLU A 898 -22.55 -57.67 28.81
C GLU A 898 -21.71 -57.86 27.55
N GLN A 899 -20.37 -57.78 27.64
CA GLN A 899 -19.49 -58.15 26.52
C GLN A 899 -19.65 -59.63 26.15
N GLN A 900 -19.78 -60.53 27.12
CA GLN A 900 -20.00 -61.95 26.87
C GLN A 900 -21.38 -62.21 26.26
N LYS A 901 -22.46 -61.61 26.79
CA LYS A 901 -23.81 -61.70 26.20
C LYS A 901 -23.84 -61.15 24.76
N LEU A 902 -23.05 -60.11 24.45
CA LEU A 902 -22.90 -59.58 23.09
C LEU A 902 -22.12 -60.55 22.18
N ARG A 903 -21.05 -61.20 22.67
CA ARG A 903 -20.32 -62.25 21.93
C ARG A 903 -21.21 -63.46 21.66
N GLU A 904 -21.94 -63.95 22.67
CA GLU A 904 -22.90 -65.05 22.53
C GLU A 904 -24.01 -64.73 21.51
N ARG A 905 -24.53 -63.50 21.51
CA ARG A 905 -25.48 -63.02 20.48
C ARG A 905 -24.87 -62.95 19.09
N LEU A 906 -23.62 -62.50 18.94
CA LEU A 906 -22.93 -62.47 17.64
C LEU A 906 -22.66 -63.88 17.11
N CYS A 907 -22.29 -64.83 17.97
CA CYS A 907 -22.13 -66.24 17.63
C CYS A 907 -23.46 -66.92 17.29
N ALA A 908 -24.56 -66.57 17.98
CA ALA A 908 -25.89 -67.05 17.62
C ALA A 908 -26.34 -66.51 16.26
N VAL A 909 -26.08 -65.23 15.96
CA VAL A 909 -26.40 -64.63 14.65
C VAL A 909 -25.53 -65.22 13.53
N SER A 910 -24.23 -65.45 13.74
CA SER A 910 -23.40 -66.10 12.71
C SER A 910 -23.80 -67.54 12.45
N ALA A 911 -24.18 -68.30 13.48
CA ALA A 911 -24.74 -69.65 13.34
C ALA A 911 -26.10 -69.66 12.60
N ILE A 912 -26.95 -68.64 12.79
CA ILE A 912 -28.20 -68.47 12.02
C ILE A 912 -27.89 -68.14 10.56
N VAL A 913 -26.97 -67.22 10.27
CA VAL A 913 -26.58 -66.87 8.88
C VAL A 913 -26.01 -68.08 8.14
N GLN A 914 -25.13 -68.86 8.79
CA GLN A 914 -24.58 -70.10 8.22
C GLN A 914 -25.67 -71.15 7.94
N ARG A 915 -26.68 -71.25 8.81
CA ARG A 915 -27.81 -72.19 8.62
C ARG A 915 -28.71 -71.75 7.47
N VAL A 916 -29.05 -70.46 7.36
CA VAL A 916 -29.83 -69.91 6.24
C VAL A 916 -29.10 -70.07 4.91
N GLN A 917 -27.77 -69.91 4.87
CA GLN A 917 -26.95 -70.19 3.68
C GLN A 917 -26.99 -71.67 3.23
N GLN A 918 -27.18 -72.61 4.16
CA GLN A 918 -27.32 -74.05 3.87
C GLN A 918 -28.75 -74.41 3.45
N GLU A 919 -29.75 -73.78 4.07
CA GLU A 919 -31.18 -74.01 3.78
C GLU A 919 -31.64 -73.34 2.47
N GLN A 920 -31.00 -72.23 2.05
CA GLN A 920 -31.38 -71.46 0.85
C GLN A 920 -30.16 -71.03 0.00
N PRO A 921 -29.63 -71.91 -0.89
CA PRO A 921 -28.44 -71.61 -1.70
C PRO A 921 -28.65 -70.43 -2.68
N GLN A 922 -29.89 -70.11 -3.05
CA GLN A 922 -30.23 -68.96 -3.91
C GLN A 922 -29.88 -67.60 -3.29
N HIS A 923 -29.71 -67.52 -1.96
CA HIS A 923 -29.31 -66.29 -1.26
C HIS A 923 -27.86 -66.30 -0.78
N HIS A 924 -27.06 -67.29 -1.20
CA HIS A 924 -25.68 -67.46 -0.74
C HIS A 924 -24.82 -66.21 -1.01
N ALA A 925 -24.81 -65.71 -2.25
CA ALA A 925 -24.07 -64.49 -2.63
C ALA A 925 -24.52 -63.23 -1.85
N ALA A 926 -25.83 -63.08 -1.62
CA ALA A 926 -26.40 -61.96 -0.87
C ALA A 926 -26.07 -61.99 0.64
N LEU A 927 -25.68 -63.16 1.18
CA LEU A 927 -25.36 -63.36 2.59
C LEU A 927 -23.86 -63.52 2.88
N GLN A 928 -23.02 -63.84 1.88
CA GLN A 928 -21.56 -63.97 2.03
C GLN A 928 -20.92 -62.73 2.68
N TRP A 929 -21.26 -61.52 2.23
CA TRP A 929 -20.68 -60.30 2.80
C TRP A 929 -21.03 -60.10 4.29
N LEU A 930 -22.22 -60.54 4.74
CA LEU A 930 -22.57 -60.50 6.17
C LEU A 930 -21.75 -61.50 6.98
N GLN A 931 -21.45 -62.68 6.42
CA GLN A 931 -20.58 -63.67 7.05
C GLN A 931 -19.15 -63.15 7.21
N GLU A 932 -18.57 -62.52 6.17
CA GLU A 932 -17.26 -61.86 6.25
C GLU A 932 -17.23 -60.74 7.30
N CYS A 933 -18.28 -59.92 7.35
CA CYS A 933 -18.44 -58.83 8.30
C CYS A 933 -18.64 -59.28 9.76
N LEU A 934 -19.27 -60.43 9.98
CA LEU A 934 -19.39 -61.04 11.32
C LEU A 934 -18.07 -61.71 11.73
N ALA A 935 -17.39 -62.38 10.81
CA ALA A 935 -16.09 -63.01 11.05
C ALA A 935 -15.01 -61.96 11.42
N SER A 936 -14.95 -60.83 10.71
CA SER A 936 -13.99 -59.76 11.02
C SER A 936 -14.22 -59.15 12.42
N ARG A 937 -15.48 -58.95 12.83
CA ARG A 937 -15.81 -58.42 14.17
C ARG A 937 -15.63 -59.42 15.31
N LEU A 938 -15.75 -60.72 15.04
CA LEU A 938 -15.42 -61.77 16.01
C LEU A 938 -13.90 -61.88 16.19
N GLY A 939 -13.14 -61.97 15.10
CA GLY A 939 -11.68 -62.03 15.13
C GLY A 939 -11.02 -60.77 15.71
N SER A 940 -11.61 -59.58 15.54
CA SER A 940 -11.09 -58.32 16.07
C SER A 940 -11.22 -58.15 17.60
N GLN A 941 -11.53 -59.22 18.35
CA GLN A 941 -11.58 -59.19 19.82
C GLN A 941 -10.82 -60.36 20.51
N GLU A 942 -10.01 -61.10 19.76
CA GLU A 942 -9.09 -62.13 20.30
C GLU A 942 -7.61 -61.71 20.22
N ALA A 943 -7.36 -60.43 19.90
CA ALA A 943 -6.05 -59.77 19.84
C ALA A 943 -6.00 -58.53 20.75
#